data_AF-A0A9X0WA30-F1
#
_entry.id   AF-A0A9X0WA30-F1
#
_cell.length_a   1.000
_cell.length_b   1.000
_cell.length_c   1.000
_cell.angle_alpha   90.00
_cell.angle_beta   90.00
_cell.angle_gamma   90.00
#
_symmetry.space_group_name_H-M   'P 1'
#
loop_
_entity.id
_entity.type
_entity.pdbx_description
1 polymer ?
#
loop_
_entity_poly.entity_id
_entity_poly.type
_entity_poly.pdbx_seq_one_letter_code
_entity_poly.pdbx_strand_id
1 'polypeptide(L)'
;MTVTTQPEFLHNPALALLYFGGKGGVGKTSCACAAALQIAEQRPTESMLLLSTDPAHSLNDALAGMSLPANLEALELDAVASLARFKQQHRAKLEEISSRGTLFDEEDIHALMEMALPGMDELAAYLEMADWIEQQRYDCIIVDTAPTGHTLRLLEMPELISRWIRALDALLAKHRYLRRRFKQDQSQDHLDRFLLALDGSRRAMAALIEDGRRCRFIPVMLAESMSVEETADLLRLLDAQGIGTQELVVNRLLPETDCALCRLERRRQLRALAAFDQLGREVRLWALPLLADEPRGQALTGLWSQVQLLAQGERTDAARAAEALATETELPTQVVAPAPLPPASLRLLMLTGKGGVGKTTLASATALRLLAEQPEQRILLFSTDPAHSLADCLGQALGPEPVSVCAGLDAQELSAEQAFLSLRQRYQDELRGFLADTLNNLDITFDREAMEHLLDLAPPGLDELMALTRVMDHLDGGHYDLVVLDTAPSGHTLRLLELPELIHDWLKLFFQLLLKYRQVLRVPALSQDLVELAKAVKRLRALLADPQQAACYLVTVPTALGLAETEDLIMGFKRLQIQVAALFVNQLTPAAGDCSLCAALQAREARELAHARRRFPDLQQTLVYRQAEPVGLEALKRLGDALYRPTRGPA
;
A
#
# COMPACT_ATOMS: atom_id res chain seq x y z
N MET A 1 -21.92 -27.14 -21.04
CA MET A 1 -21.20 -26.42 -19.98
C MET A 1 -22.26 -25.72 -19.14
N THR A 2 -22.46 -26.16 -17.90
CA THR A 2 -23.33 -25.46 -16.95
C THR A 2 -22.78 -24.06 -16.74
N VAL A 3 -23.55 -23.04 -17.11
CA VAL A 3 -23.18 -21.64 -16.83
C VAL A 3 -23.12 -21.50 -15.31
N THR A 4 -21.90 -21.45 -14.76
CA THR A 4 -21.69 -21.20 -13.34
C THR A 4 -22.23 -19.81 -13.03
N THR A 5 -23.26 -19.74 -12.19
CA THR A 5 -23.92 -18.49 -11.79
C THR A 5 -23.23 -17.80 -10.61
N GLN A 6 -22.22 -18.44 -10.02
CA GLN A 6 -21.46 -17.95 -8.88
C GLN A 6 -19.98 -18.36 -8.96
N PRO A 7 -19.08 -17.64 -8.27
CA PRO A 7 -17.68 -17.99 -8.16
C PRO A 7 -17.41 -19.40 -7.60
N GLU A 8 -16.35 -20.02 -8.09
CA GLU A 8 -15.96 -21.39 -7.73
C GLU A 8 -15.43 -21.46 -6.29
N PHE A 9 -14.68 -20.44 -5.85
CA PHE A 9 -14.13 -20.38 -4.48
C PHE A 9 -15.19 -20.49 -3.38
N LEU A 10 -16.43 -20.03 -3.60
CA LEU A 10 -17.53 -20.12 -2.62
C LEU A 10 -17.90 -21.58 -2.33
N HIS A 11 -17.73 -22.46 -3.32
CA HIS A 11 -18.22 -23.84 -3.30
C HIS A 11 -17.11 -24.88 -3.09
N ASN A 12 -15.86 -24.45 -2.88
CA ASN A 12 -14.71 -25.36 -2.79
C ASN A 12 -14.58 -26.01 -1.39
N PRO A 13 -14.99 -27.27 -1.16
CA PRO A 13 -15.02 -27.88 0.16
C PRO A 13 -13.63 -28.12 0.76
N ALA A 14 -12.57 -28.05 -0.03
CA ALA A 14 -11.20 -28.22 0.45
C ALA A 14 -10.54 -26.91 0.90
N LEU A 15 -11.23 -25.77 0.74
CA LEU A 15 -10.73 -24.45 1.07
C LEU A 15 -10.50 -24.31 2.57
N ALA A 16 -9.24 -24.05 2.95
CA ALA A 16 -8.81 -23.79 4.31
C ALA A 16 -8.33 -22.34 4.51
N LEU A 17 -8.00 -21.64 3.42
CA LEU A 17 -7.51 -20.27 3.46
C LEU A 17 -8.02 -19.49 2.24
N LEU A 18 -8.67 -18.36 2.48
CA LEU A 18 -9.24 -17.51 1.44
C LEU A 18 -8.84 -16.05 1.66
N TYR A 19 -7.97 -15.52 0.81
CA TYR A 19 -7.58 -14.12 0.86
C TYR A 19 -8.44 -13.27 -0.07
N PHE A 20 -8.90 -12.12 0.42
CA PHE A 20 -9.43 -11.03 -0.41
C PHE A 20 -8.43 -9.89 -0.41
N GLY A 21 -7.79 -9.63 -1.56
CA GLY A 21 -6.73 -8.63 -1.71
C GLY A 21 -7.01 -7.62 -2.81
N GLY A 22 -6.25 -6.53 -2.81
CA GLY A 22 -6.40 -5.43 -3.77
C GLY A 22 -6.31 -4.04 -3.13
N LYS A 23 -6.45 -3.01 -3.95
CA LYS A 23 -6.25 -1.61 -3.56
C LYS A 23 -7.17 -1.20 -2.38
N GLY A 24 -6.75 -0.23 -1.57
CA GLY A 24 -7.58 0.31 -0.48
C GLY A 24 -8.93 0.86 -0.98
N GLY A 25 -10.05 0.49 -0.34
CA GLY A 25 -11.38 1.02 -0.66
C GLY A 25 -12.11 0.44 -1.87
N VAL A 26 -11.57 -0.60 -2.51
CA VAL A 26 -12.24 -1.30 -3.62
C VAL A 26 -13.41 -2.20 -3.16
N GLY A 27 -13.61 -2.37 -1.85
CA GLY A 27 -14.68 -3.17 -1.25
C GLY A 27 -14.28 -4.60 -0.86
N LYS A 28 -13.01 -4.84 -0.52
CA LYS A 28 -12.49 -6.13 -0.03
C LYS A 28 -13.27 -6.64 1.17
N THR A 29 -13.42 -5.82 2.21
CA THR A 29 -14.14 -6.15 3.44
C THR A 29 -15.56 -6.60 3.18
N SER A 30 -16.31 -5.88 2.33
CA SER A 30 -17.69 -6.27 1.97
C SER A 30 -17.73 -7.61 1.23
N CYS A 31 -16.78 -7.85 0.31
CA CYS A 31 -16.67 -9.13 -0.39
C CYS A 31 -16.30 -10.28 0.56
N ALA A 32 -15.31 -10.06 1.43
CA ALA A 32 -14.86 -11.02 2.43
C ALA A 32 -15.96 -11.38 3.43
N CYS A 33 -16.68 -10.38 3.97
CA CYS A 33 -17.82 -10.60 4.86
C CYS A 33 -18.93 -11.40 4.17
N ALA A 34 -19.32 -11.00 2.96
CA ALA A 34 -20.35 -11.70 2.21
C ALA A 34 -19.94 -13.15 1.89
N ALA A 35 -18.67 -13.39 1.59
CA ALA A 35 -18.15 -14.73 1.32
C ALA A 35 -18.13 -15.59 2.59
N ALA A 36 -17.66 -15.04 3.70
CA ALA A 36 -17.66 -15.74 4.99
C ALA A 36 -19.07 -16.14 5.43
N LEU A 37 -20.05 -15.22 5.32
CA LEU A 37 -21.45 -15.51 5.63
C LEU A 37 -22.00 -16.65 4.76
N GLN A 38 -21.76 -16.61 3.44
CA GLN A 38 -22.25 -17.63 2.52
C GLN A 38 -21.55 -18.99 2.74
N ILE A 39 -20.23 -19.01 2.93
CA ILE A 39 -19.48 -20.25 3.16
C ILE A 39 -19.90 -20.88 4.50
N ALA A 40 -20.07 -20.08 5.55
CA ALA A 40 -20.51 -20.57 6.85
C ALA A 40 -21.92 -21.20 6.79
N GLU A 41 -22.84 -20.59 6.03
CA GLU A 41 -24.18 -21.14 5.80
C GLU A 41 -24.15 -22.45 4.99
N GLN A 42 -23.27 -22.54 3.98
CA GLN A 42 -23.10 -23.75 3.17
C GLN A 42 -22.39 -24.89 3.92
N ARG A 43 -21.61 -24.58 4.98
CA ARG A 43 -20.81 -25.55 5.75
C ARG A 43 -21.04 -25.45 7.25
N PRO A 44 -22.24 -25.78 7.74
CA PRO A 44 -22.63 -25.54 9.14
C PRO A 44 -21.84 -26.37 10.17
N THR A 45 -21.11 -27.40 9.74
CA THR A 45 -20.29 -28.27 10.61
C THR A 45 -18.83 -27.84 10.71
N GLU A 46 -18.38 -26.93 9.84
CA GLU A 46 -17.00 -26.44 9.80
C GLU A 46 -16.90 -25.12 10.55
N SER A 47 -15.82 -24.96 11.31
CA SER A 47 -15.45 -23.76 12.05
C SER A 47 -14.74 -22.74 11.16
N MET A 48 -15.25 -21.51 11.13
CA MET A 48 -14.82 -20.45 10.23
C MET A 48 -14.30 -19.26 11.01
N LEU A 49 -13.21 -18.65 10.54
CA LEU A 49 -12.72 -17.36 11.03
C LEU A 49 -12.74 -16.33 9.89
N LEU A 50 -13.40 -15.20 10.10
CA LEU A 50 -13.24 -14.00 9.31
C LEU A 50 -12.24 -13.07 10.00
N LEU A 51 -11.03 -12.99 9.47
CA LEU A 51 -9.93 -12.19 9.99
C LEU A 51 -9.79 -10.90 9.16
N SER A 52 -9.79 -9.74 9.83
CA SER A 52 -9.34 -8.50 9.19
C SER A 52 -7.94 -8.14 9.68
N THR A 53 -7.04 -7.90 8.74
CA THR A 53 -5.70 -7.35 8.99
C THR A 53 -5.62 -5.85 8.69
N ASP A 54 -6.74 -5.22 8.40
CA ASP A 54 -6.83 -3.78 8.15
C ASP A 54 -6.85 -3.01 9.49
N PRO A 55 -5.88 -2.11 9.76
CA PRO A 55 -5.84 -1.32 10.99
C PRO A 55 -7.02 -0.34 11.13
N ALA A 56 -7.81 -0.11 10.08
CA ALA A 56 -8.90 0.87 10.06
C ALA A 56 -10.23 0.39 10.70
N HIS A 57 -10.28 -0.76 11.40
CA HIS A 57 -11.48 -1.29 12.07
C HIS A 57 -12.72 -1.37 11.16
N SER A 58 -12.52 -1.77 9.90
CA SER A 58 -13.56 -1.76 8.85
C SER A 58 -14.54 -2.94 8.94
N LEU A 59 -14.16 -4.00 9.64
CA LEU A 59 -14.94 -5.24 9.73
C LEU A 59 -16.20 -5.04 10.58
N ASN A 60 -16.06 -4.41 11.74
CA ASN A 60 -17.20 -4.12 12.62
C ASN A 60 -18.24 -3.20 11.96
N ASP A 61 -17.79 -2.19 11.20
CA ASP A 61 -18.68 -1.29 10.45
C ASP A 61 -19.41 -2.03 9.31
N ALA A 62 -18.71 -2.92 8.59
CA ALA A 62 -19.30 -3.73 7.55
C ALA A 62 -20.37 -4.69 8.10
N LEU A 63 -20.09 -5.37 9.21
CA LEU A 63 -21.04 -6.28 9.86
C LEU A 63 -22.19 -5.55 10.57
N ALA A 64 -22.03 -4.27 10.92
CA ALA A 64 -23.05 -3.41 11.49
C ALA A 64 -23.83 -4.04 12.66
N GLY A 65 -23.12 -4.79 13.53
CA GLY A 65 -23.70 -5.46 14.70
C GLY A 65 -24.63 -6.63 14.39
N MET A 66 -24.58 -7.19 13.18
CA MET A 66 -25.39 -8.36 12.82
C MET A 66 -24.99 -9.60 13.63
N SER A 67 -25.97 -10.45 13.92
CA SER A 67 -25.70 -11.77 14.49
C SER A 67 -25.05 -12.68 13.45
N LEU A 68 -23.85 -13.17 13.75
CA LEU A 68 -23.14 -14.12 12.90
C LEU A 68 -23.68 -15.56 13.07
N PRO A 69 -23.55 -16.42 12.05
CA PRO A 69 -23.75 -17.86 12.19
C PRO A 69 -22.92 -18.44 13.35
N ALA A 70 -23.45 -19.47 14.03
CA ALA A 70 -22.80 -20.04 15.21
C ALA A 70 -21.42 -20.64 14.96
N ASN A 71 -21.10 -20.96 13.70
CA ASN A 71 -19.84 -21.52 13.25
C ASN A 71 -18.89 -20.47 12.63
N LEU A 72 -19.24 -19.18 12.66
CA LEU A 72 -18.43 -18.09 12.13
C LEU A 72 -18.00 -17.12 13.25
N GLU A 73 -16.70 -17.04 13.48
CA GLU A 73 -16.07 -16.03 14.33
C GLU A 73 -15.53 -14.89 13.45
N ALA A 74 -15.65 -13.64 13.92
CA ALA A 74 -15.06 -12.47 13.26
C ALA A 74 -14.07 -11.80 14.21
N LEU A 75 -12.86 -11.53 13.72
CA LEU A 75 -11.76 -10.99 14.50
C LEU A 75 -11.04 -9.88 13.73
N GLU A 76 -10.89 -8.73 14.38
CA GLU A 76 -9.96 -7.69 13.95
C GLU A 76 -8.64 -7.88 14.69
N LEU A 77 -7.54 -8.02 13.97
CA LEU A 77 -6.25 -8.30 14.58
C LEU A 77 -5.63 -7.04 15.19
N ASP A 78 -5.40 -7.06 16.50
CA ASP A 78 -4.49 -6.11 17.15
C ASP A 78 -3.04 -6.60 16.97
N ALA A 79 -2.39 -6.09 15.92
CA ALA A 79 -1.01 -6.42 15.58
C ALA A 79 -0.03 -6.10 16.71
N VAL A 80 -0.20 -4.95 17.38
CA VAL A 80 0.70 -4.50 18.45
C VAL A 80 0.61 -5.45 19.64
N ALA A 81 -0.61 -5.77 20.08
CA ALA A 81 -0.82 -6.70 21.17
C ALA A 81 -0.36 -8.13 20.82
N SER A 82 -0.63 -8.58 19.60
CA SER A 82 -0.22 -9.91 19.12
C SER A 82 1.30 -10.06 19.11
N LEU A 83 2.00 -9.10 18.53
CA LEU A 83 3.45 -9.12 18.49
C LEU A 83 4.05 -8.99 19.90
N ALA A 84 3.47 -8.16 20.78
CA ALA A 84 3.92 -8.06 22.17
C ALA A 84 3.80 -9.42 22.89
N ARG A 85 2.71 -10.17 22.69
CA ARG A 85 2.56 -11.53 23.22
C ARG A 85 3.63 -12.46 22.67
N PHE A 86 3.87 -12.45 21.35
CA PHE A 86 4.92 -13.26 20.72
C PHE A 86 6.31 -12.94 21.30
N LYS A 87 6.67 -11.65 21.36
CA LYS A 87 7.94 -11.19 21.96
C LYS A 87 8.05 -11.67 23.41
N GLN A 88 7.02 -11.49 24.22
CA GLN A 88 7.02 -11.92 25.63
C GLN A 88 7.19 -13.43 25.77
N GLN A 89 6.52 -14.23 24.93
CA GLN A 89 6.61 -15.69 24.93
C GLN A 89 8.00 -16.20 24.54
N HIS A 90 8.69 -15.52 23.63
CA HIS A 90 9.97 -15.96 23.07
C HIS A 90 11.20 -15.18 23.56
N ARG A 91 11.02 -14.15 24.39
CA ARG A 91 12.05 -13.22 24.89
C ARG A 91 13.31 -13.93 25.39
N ALA A 92 13.16 -14.85 26.34
CA ALA A 92 14.30 -15.54 26.94
C ALA A 92 15.13 -16.33 25.91
N LYS A 93 14.49 -16.90 24.88
CA LYS A 93 15.19 -17.63 23.82
C LYS A 93 15.91 -16.69 22.86
N LEU A 94 15.28 -15.58 22.49
CA LEU A 94 15.87 -14.58 21.59
C LEU A 94 17.04 -13.84 22.25
N GLU A 95 16.93 -13.52 23.55
CA GLU A 95 18.03 -12.98 24.35
C GLU A 95 19.20 -13.97 24.43
N GLU A 96 18.93 -15.26 24.67
CA GLU A 96 19.97 -16.30 24.74
C GLU A 96 20.64 -16.61 23.38
N ILE A 97 19.89 -16.60 22.26
CA ILE A 97 20.48 -16.74 20.92
C ILE A 97 21.46 -15.60 20.68
N SER A 98 21.01 -14.39 20.99
CA SER A 98 21.78 -13.20 20.71
C SER A 98 23.01 -13.09 21.61
N SER A 99 22.91 -13.46 22.90
CA SER A 99 24.05 -13.49 23.83
C SER A 99 25.09 -14.56 23.48
N ARG A 100 24.69 -15.60 22.73
CA ARG A 100 25.60 -16.62 22.18
C ARG A 100 26.30 -16.16 20.90
N GLY A 101 25.72 -15.19 20.19
CA GLY A 101 26.38 -14.49 19.10
C GLY A 101 27.49 -13.57 19.64
N THR A 102 28.61 -13.47 18.92
CA THR A 102 29.71 -12.55 19.30
C THR A 102 29.55 -11.14 18.76
N LEU A 103 28.46 -10.88 18.03
CA LEU A 103 28.24 -9.66 17.26
C LEU A 103 27.52 -8.55 18.01
N PHE A 104 26.77 -8.84 19.08
CA PHE A 104 25.95 -7.88 19.81
C PHE A 104 26.09 -8.15 21.31
N ASP A 105 26.12 -7.11 22.15
CA ASP A 105 25.98 -7.29 23.60
C ASP A 105 24.52 -7.20 24.05
N GLU A 106 24.25 -7.50 25.32
CA GLU A 106 22.88 -7.54 25.88
C GLU A 106 22.10 -6.24 25.65
N GLU A 107 22.79 -5.08 25.66
CA GLU A 107 22.16 -3.77 25.42
C GLU A 107 21.76 -3.59 23.96
N ASP A 108 22.63 -3.95 23.02
CA ASP A 108 22.34 -3.90 21.57
C ASP A 108 21.13 -4.78 21.21
N ILE A 109 21.04 -5.94 21.85
CA ILE A 109 20.01 -6.96 21.62
C ILE A 109 18.66 -6.48 22.13
N HIS A 110 18.64 -5.94 23.34
CA HIS A 110 17.42 -5.37 23.92
C HIS A 110 16.91 -4.21 23.06
N ALA A 111 17.81 -3.37 22.53
CA ALA A 111 17.44 -2.29 21.64
C ALA A 111 16.81 -2.83 20.33
N LEU A 112 17.42 -3.81 19.66
CA LEU A 112 16.85 -4.40 18.44
C LEU A 112 15.48 -5.07 18.67
N MET A 113 15.28 -5.68 19.84
CA MET A 113 14.04 -6.39 20.18
C MET A 113 12.87 -5.47 20.53
N GLU A 114 13.12 -4.33 21.18
CA GLU A 114 12.07 -3.39 21.58
C GLU A 114 11.66 -2.43 20.45
N MET A 115 12.39 -2.41 19.34
CA MET A 115 12.06 -1.54 18.22
C MET A 115 10.71 -1.89 17.59
N ALA A 116 9.86 -0.88 17.45
CA ALA A 116 8.67 -0.90 16.61
C ALA A 116 9.11 -0.59 15.17
N LEU A 117 8.95 -1.57 14.28
CA LEU A 117 9.38 -1.50 12.89
C LEU A 117 8.17 -1.51 11.96
N PRO A 118 8.22 -0.94 10.75
CA PRO A 118 7.13 -1.09 9.80
C PRO A 118 7.08 -2.54 9.28
N GLY A 119 5.93 -3.01 8.78
CA GLY A 119 5.73 -4.41 8.40
C GLY A 119 5.44 -5.39 9.56
N MET A 120 5.37 -4.86 10.79
CA MET A 120 5.06 -5.65 11.99
C MET A 120 3.60 -6.11 12.03
N ASP A 121 2.69 -5.39 11.37
CA ASP A 121 1.29 -5.75 11.29
C ASP A 121 1.10 -7.05 10.51
N GLU A 122 1.77 -7.13 9.35
CA GLU A 122 1.79 -8.31 8.50
C GLU A 122 2.50 -9.48 9.18
N LEU A 123 3.60 -9.23 9.89
CA LEU A 123 4.29 -10.25 10.67
C LEU A 123 3.39 -10.82 11.77
N ALA A 124 2.70 -9.96 12.54
CA ALA A 124 1.80 -10.40 13.60
C ALA A 124 0.66 -11.25 13.03
N ALA A 125 0.05 -10.81 11.92
CA ALA A 125 -0.98 -11.57 11.23
C ALA A 125 -0.47 -12.94 10.76
N TYR A 126 0.72 -12.99 10.18
CA TYR A 126 1.33 -14.24 9.74
C TYR A 126 1.54 -15.21 10.91
N LEU A 127 2.11 -14.74 12.02
CA LEU A 127 2.42 -15.57 13.19
C LEU A 127 1.16 -16.16 13.84
N GLU A 128 0.11 -15.36 14.01
CA GLU A 128 -1.17 -15.83 14.57
C GLU A 128 -1.86 -16.84 13.64
N MET A 129 -1.92 -16.56 12.33
CA MET A 129 -2.50 -17.51 11.38
C MET A 129 -1.70 -18.82 11.34
N ALA A 130 -0.37 -18.75 11.38
CA ALA A 130 0.49 -19.94 11.39
C ALA A 130 0.21 -20.79 12.65
N ASP A 131 0.06 -20.16 13.81
CA ASP A 131 -0.32 -20.84 15.05
C ASP A 131 -1.70 -21.49 14.96
N TRP A 132 -2.72 -20.78 14.45
CA TRP A 132 -4.07 -21.33 14.31
C TRP A 132 -4.16 -22.49 13.32
N ILE A 133 -3.39 -22.42 12.23
CA ILE A 133 -3.29 -23.50 11.24
C ILE A 133 -2.59 -24.73 11.85
N GLU A 134 -1.50 -24.51 12.59
CA GLU A 134 -0.77 -25.59 13.28
C GLU A 134 -1.65 -26.28 14.33
N GLN A 135 -2.44 -25.50 15.07
CA GLN A 135 -3.39 -26.01 16.07
C GLN A 135 -4.69 -26.57 15.50
N GLN A 136 -4.93 -26.44 14.18
CA GLN A 136 -6.19 -26.80 13.52
C GLN A 136 -7.42 -26.18 14.21
N ARG A 137 -7.29 -24.91 14.63
CA ARG A 137 -8.34 -24.21 15.39
C ARG A 137 -9.58 -23.91 14.54
N TYR A 138 -9.36 -23.66 13.25
CA TYR A 138 -10.41 -23.36 12.28
C TYR A 138 -10.26 -24.25 11.05
N ASP A 139 -11.38 -24.67 10.46
CA ASP A 139 -11.41 -25.43 9.21
C ASP A 139 -11.12 -24.52 8.01
N CYS A 140 -11.58 -23.25 8.05
CA CYS A 140 -11.26 -22.26 7.04
C CYS A 140 -11.14 -20.84 7.62
N ILE A 141 -10.09 -20.14 7.17
CA ILE A 141 -9.81 -18.75 7.53
C ILE A 141 -10.02 -17.88 6.29
N ILE A 142 -10.97 -16.95 6.36
CA ILE A 142 -11.23 -15.91 5.36
C ILE A 142 -10.52 -14.64 5.84
N VAL A 143 -9.58 -14.15 5.04
CA VAL A 143 -8.75 -13.00 5.38
C VAL A 143 -9.14 -11.81 4.52
N ASP A 144 -9.70 -10.78 5.16
CA ASP A 144 -9.80 -9.43 4.60
C ASP A 144 -8.44 -8.75 4.77
N THR A 145 -7.68 -8.64 3.68
CA THR A 145 -6.32 -8.14 3.76
C THR A 145 -6.29 -6.61 3.73
N ALA A 146 -5.23 -6.04 4.32
CA ALA A 146 -4.83 -4.67 4.08
C ALA A 146 -4.58 -4.38 2.57
N PRO A 147 -4.36 -3.13 2.11
CA PRO A 147 -4.14 -2.81 0.70
C PRO A 147 -3.04 -3.65 0.01
N THR A 148 -3.02 -3.67 -1.33
CA THR A 148 -2.16 -4.53 -2.16
C THR A 148 -0.72 -4.66 -1.65
N GLY A 149 -0.02 -3.55 -1.37
CA GLY A 149 1.36 -3.58 -0.88
C GLY A 149 1.54 -4.33 0.46
N HIS A 150 0.62 -4.15 1.41
CA HIS A 150 0.64 -4.89 2.68
C HIS A 150 0.29 -6.36 2.49
N THR A 151 -0.65 -6.65 1.58
CA THR A 151 -0.98 -8.05 1.26
C THR A 151 0.21 -8.79 0.68
N LEU A 152 0.97 -8.14 -0.21
CA LEU A 152 2.19 -8.70 -0.78
C LEU A 152 3.25 -8.93 0.28
N ARG A 153 3.47 -7.95 1.16
CA ARG A 153 4.36 -8.11 2.32
C ARG A 153 3.96 -9.33 3.16
N LEU A 154 2.67 -9.52 3.45
CA LEU A 154 2.16 -10.70 4.17
C LEU A 154 2.52 -12.02 3.45
N LEU A 155 2.41 -12.06 2.12
CA LEU A 155 2.75 -13.23 1.31
C LEU A 155 4.27 -13.45 1.19
N GLU A 156 5.08 -12.40 1.34
CA GLU A 156 6.54 -12.45 1.39
C GLU A 156 7.11 -12.82 2.78
N MET A 157 6.26 -12.80 3.82
CA MET A 157 6.66 -13.15 5.20
C MET A 157 7.39 -14.50 5.32
N PRO A 158 7.02 -15.59 4.61
CA PRO A 158 7.79 -16.82 4.64
C PRO A 158 9.26 -16.63 4.27
N GLU A 159 9.59 -15.78 3.29
CA GLU A 159 10.98 -15.55 2.90
C GLU A 159 11.69 -14.59 3.87
N LEU A 160 10.99 -13.59 4.40
CA LEU A 160 11.53 -12.72 5.44
C LEU A 160 11.90 -13.51 6.70
N ILE A 161 10.97 -14.35 7.19
CA ILE A 161 11.19 -15.21 8.36
C ILE A 161 12.30 -16.21 8.08
N SER A 162 12.39 -16.76 6.86
CA SER A 162 13.51 -17.61 6.44
C SER A 162 14.86 -16.90 6.54
N ARG A 163 14.94 -15.63 6.14
CA ARG A 163 16.16 -14.81 6.30
C ARG A 163 16.49 -14.53 7.77
N TRP A 164 15.50 -14.22 8.59
CA TRP A 164 15.70 -14.03 10.04
C TRP A 164 16.16 -15.31 10.74
N ILE A 165 15.55 -16.45 10.41
CA ILE A 165 15.98 -17.76 10.94
C ILE A 165 17.43 -18.03 10.55
N ARG A 166 17.83 -17.76 9.30
CA ARG A 166 19.22 -17.88 8.86
C ARG A 166 20.17 -16.98 9.65
N ALA A 167 19.79 -15.71 9.87
CA ALA A 167 20.59 -14.79 10.68
C ALA A 167 20.75 -15.28 12.13
N LEU A 168 19.66 -15.72 12.78
CA LEU A 168 19.69 -16.28 14.13
C LEU A 168 20.47 -17.60 14.20
N ASP A 169 20.39 -18.44 13.16
CA ASP A 169 21.13 -19.70 13.06
C ASP A 169 22.64 -19.46 12.96
N ALA A 170 23.04 -18.44 12.17
CA ALA A 170 24.42 -18.00 12.04
C ALA A 170 25.00 -17.52 13.39
N LEU A 171 24.22 -16.80 14.20
CA LEU A 171 24.63 -16.41 15.56
C LEU A 171 24.91 -17.63 16.47
N LEU A 172 24.22 -18.75 16.27
CA LEU A 172 24.44 -19.99 17.02
C LEU A 172 25.61 -20.84 16.49
N ALA A 173 26.10 -20.58 15.27
CA ALA A 173 27.09 -21.41 14.59
C ALA A 173 28.39 -21.57 15.40
N LYS A 174 28.91 -20.46 15.93
CA LYS A 174 30.13 -20.45 16.76
C LYS A 174 29.95 -21.27 18.04
N HIS A 175 28.83 -21.10 18.74
CA HIS A 175 28.53 -21.85 19.95
C HIS A 175 28.43 -23.37 19.68
N ARG A 176 27.76 -23.76 18.58
CA ARG A 176 27.69 -25.17 18.14
C ARG A 176 29.07 -25.72 17.83
N TYR A 177 29.93 -24.96 17.14
CA TYR A 177 31.31 -25.35 16.86
C TYR A 177 32.10 -25.62 18.15
N LEU A 178 32.03 -24.71 19.13
CA LEU A 178 32.72 -24.87 20.42
C LEU A 178 32.23 -26.10 21.19
N ARG A 179 30.91 -26.36 21.23
CA ARG A 179 30.35 -27.57 21.86
C ARG A 179 30.85 -28.84 21.19
N ARG A 180 30.84 -28.89 19.86
CA ARG A 180 31.36 -30.05 19.10
C ARG A 180 32.84 -30.27 19.36
N ARG A 181 33.64 -29.20 19.38
CA ARG A 181 35.11 -29.28 19.46
C ARG A 181 35.63 -29.58 20.87
N PHE A 182 34.99 -29.02 21.90
CA PHE A 182 35.48 -29.08 23.28
C PHE A 182 34.63 -29.94 24.21
N LYS A 183 33.33 -30.11 23.94
CA LYS A 183 32.43 -30.95 24.74
C LYS A 183 32.06 -32.27 24.05
N GLN A 184 32.53 -32.51 22.83
CA GLN A 184 32.14 -33.65 21.97
C GLN A 184 30.62 -33.83 21.87
N ASP A 185 29.89 -32.74 22.05
CA ASP A 185 28.44 -32.76 22.13
C ASP A 185 27.87 -32.27 20.80
N GLN A 186 27.20 -33.18 20.11
CA GLN A 186 26.54 -32.93 18.81
C GLN A 186 25.01 -32.83 18.96
N SER A 187 24.49 -32.86 20.19
CA SER A 187 23.05 -32.81 20.43
C SER A 187 22.47 -31.43 20.13
N GLN A 188 21.27 -31.42 19.54
CA GLN A 188 20.47 -30.22 19.38
C GLN A 188 20.00 -29.73 20.76
N ASP A 189 20.21 -28.45 21.05
CA ASP A 189 19.70 -27.84 22.28
C ASP A 189 18.27 -27.27 22.13
N HIS A 190 17.80 -26.54 23.15
CA HIS A 190 16.47 -25.93 23.11
C HIS A 190 16.36 -24.75 22.13
N LEU A 191 17.47 -24.07 21.79
CA LEU A 191 17.47 -22.99 20.79
C LEU A 191 17.45 -23.57 19.38
N ASP A 192 18.19 -24.66 19.15
CA ASP A 192 18.11 -25.42 17.89
C ASP A 192 16.68 -25.90 17.62
N ARG A 193 16.02 -26.49 18.64
CA ARG A 193 14.64 -26.93 18.55
C ARG A 193 13.65 -25.78 18.36
N PHE A 194 13.93 -24.61 18.94
CA PHE A 194 13.12 -23.42 18.74
C PHE A 194 13.18 -22.93 17.29
N LEU A 195 14.38 -22.80 16.70
CA LEU A 195 14.53 -22.41 15.30
C LEU A 195 13.91 -23.43 14.34
N LEU A 196 14.05 -24.72 14.63
CA LEU A 196 13.41 -25.79 13.86
C LEU A 196 11.88 -25.75 13.92
N ALA A 197 11.29 -25.44 15.08
CA ALA A 197 9.85 -25.29 15.22
C ALA A 197 9.34 -24.08 14.42
N LEU A 198 10.04 -22.94 14.52
CA LEU A 198 9.74 -21.73 13.76
C LEU A 198 9.79 -21.98 12.24
N ASP A 199 10.84 -22.66 11.76
CA ASP A 199 10.96 -23.03 10.35
C ASP A 199 9.93 -24.08 9.92
N GLY A 200 9.54 -24.99 10.82
CA GLY A 200 8.46 -25.96 10.60
C GLY A 200 7.11 -25.28 10.36
N SER A 201 6.72 -24.37 11.26
CA SER A 201 5.49 -23.58 11.15
C SER A 201 5.48 -22.73 9.86
N ARG A 202 6.61 -22.07 9.56
CA ARG A 202 6.82 -21.32 8.31
C ARG A 202 6.62 -22.18 7.06
N ARG A 203 7.18 -23.39 7.02
CA ARG A 203 7.04 -24.34 5.89
C ARG A 203 5.61 -24.85 5.74
N ALA A 204 4.93 -25.15 6.85
CA ALA A 204 3.54 -25.60 6.82
C ALA A 204 2.61 -24.54 6.22
N MET A 205 2.79 -23.28 6.63
CA MET A 205 2.08 -22.15 6.07
C MET A 205 2.41 -21.93 4.59
N ALA A 206 3.69 -21.94 4.21
CA ALA A 206 4.10 -21.80 2.80
C ALA A 206 3.48 -22.88 1.90
N ALA A 207 3.52 -24.15 2.35
CA ALA A 207 2.91 -25.26 1.62
C ALA A 207 1.39 -25.12 1.50
N LEU A 208 0.71 -24.54 2.49
CA LEU A 208 -0.72 -24.25 2.41
C LEU A 208 -1.01 -23.14 1.38
N ILE A 209 -0.22 -22.07 1.38
CA ILE A 209 -0.36 -20.94 0.46
C ILE A 209 -0.16 -21.38 -1.00
N GLU A 210 0.81 -22.25 -1.26
CA GLU A 210 1.10 -22.83 -2.58
C GLU A 210 0.05 -23.87 -3.03
N ASP A 211 -0.72 -24.46 -2.11
CA ASP A 211 -1.78 -25.42 -2.43
C ASP A 211 -3.00 -24.69 -3.03
N GLY A 212 -2.98 -24.53 -4.34
CA GLY A 212 -4.09 -24.05 -5.18
C GLY A 212 -5.34 -24.91 -5.17
N ARG A 213 -5.58 -25.79 -4.18
CA ARG A 213 -6.90 -26.38 -3.86
C ARG A 213 -7.37 -25.95 -2.47
N ARG A 214 -6.46 -25.72 -1.53
CA ARG A 214 -6.76 -25.34 -0.13
C ARG A 214 -6.64 -23.85 0.14
N CYS A 215 -5.81 -23.15 -0.62
CA CYS A 215 -5.66 -21.70 -0.59
C CYS A 215 -6.24 -21.09 -1.87
N ARG A 216 -6.98 -19.98 -1.72
CA ARG A 216 -7.38 -19.11 -2.84
C ARG A 216 -7.06 -17.67 -2.49
N PHE A 217 -6.59 -16.94 -3.49
CA PHE A 217 -6.47 -15.50 -3.41
C PHE A 217 -7.43 -14.88 -4.42
N ILE A 218 -8.30 -13.98 -3.97
CA ILE A 218 -9.32 -13.33 -4.79
C ILE A 218 -8.99 -11.83 -4.87
N PRO A 219 -8.40 -11.37 -5.97
CA PRO A 219 -8.23 -9.95 -6.21
C PRO A 219 -9.58 -9.27 -6.37
N VAL A 220 -9.81 -8.21 -5.60
CA VAL A 220 -10.95 -7.30 -5.74
C VAL A 220 -10.41 -5.98 -6.29
N MET A 221 -11.02 -5.50 -7.37
CA MET A 221 -10.60 -4.27 -8.05
C MET A 221 -11.79 -3.42 -8.46
N LEU A 222 -11.51 -2.16 -8.80
CA LEU A 222 -12.43 -1.33 -9.56
C LEU A 222 -12.07 -1.40 -11.04
N ALA A 223 -13.05 -1.13 -11.90
CA ALA A 223 -12.84 -1.04 -13.34
C ALA A 223 -12.24 0.34 -13.72
N GLU A 224 -11.04 0.63 -13.23
CA GLU A 224 -10.29 1.87 -13.48
C GLU A 224 -8.87 1.51 -13.92
N SER A 225 -8.27 2.23 -14.88
CA SER A 225 -6.99 1.84 -15.50
C SER A 225 -5.90 1.53 -14.49
N MET A 226 -5.62 2.44 -13.54
CA MET A 226 -4.64 2.19 -12.47
C MET A 226 -5.02 1.00 -11.57
N SER A 227 -6.31 0.80 -11.27
CA SER A 227 -6.73 -0.36 -10.45
C SER A 227 -6.56 -1.67 -11.21
N VAL A 228 -6.73 -1.65 -12.54
CA VAL A 228 -6.54 -2.79 -13.43
C VAL A 228 -5.04 -3.12 -13.56
N GLU A 229 -4.19 -2.12 -13.78
CA GLU A 229 -2.74 -2.27 -13.84
C GLU A 229 -2.16 -2.79 -12.53
N GLU A 230 -2.52 -2.19 -11.38
CA GLU A 230 -2.10 -2.64 -10.05
C GLU A 230 -2.54 -4.09 -9.79
N THR A 231 -3.74 -4.48 -10.27
CA THR A 231 -4.21 -5.85 -10.17
C THR A 231 -3.45 -6.79 -11.12
N ALA A 232 -3.08 -6.33 -12.31
CA ALA A 232 -2.25 -7.08 -13.24
C ALA A 232 -0.82 -7.31 -12.71
N ASP A 233 -0.22 -6.32 -12.04
CA ASP A 233 1.03 -6.47 -11.30
C ASP A 233 0.90 -7.48 -10.16
N LEU A 234 -0.17 -7.36 -9.36
CA LEU A 234 -0.48 -8.32 -8.30
C LEU A 234 -0.61 -9.74 -8.84
N LEU A 235 -1.33 -9.93 -9.96
CA LEU A 235 -1.44 -11.23 -10.62
C LEU A 235 -0.08 -11.80 -11.03
N ARG A 236 0.80 -10.99 -11.62
CA ARG A 236 2.17 -11.41 -11.99
C ARG A 236 2.99 -11.83 -10.78
N LEU A 237 2.86 -11.11 -9.67
CA LEU A 237 3.58 -11.42 -8.43
C LEU A 237 3.04 -12.68 -7.75
N LEU A 238 1.72 -12.85 -7.72
CA LEU A 238 1.08 -14.08 -7.23
C LEU A 238 1.53 -15.30 -8.04
N ASP A 239 1.59 -15.18 -9.37
CA ASP A 239 2.09 -16.24 -10.25
C ASP A 239 3.56 -16.58 -9.93
N ALA A 240 4.41 -15.57 -9.68
CA ALA A 240 5.81 -15.76 -9.31
C ALA A 240 5.99 -16.49 -7.96
N GLN A 241 5.02 -16.34 -7.05
CA GLN A 241 4.97 -17.04 -5.76
C GLN A 241 4.23 -18.40 -5.84
N GLY A 242 3.82 -18.84 -7.03
CA GLY A 242 3.07 -20.09 -7.21
C GLY A 242 1.61 -20.03 -6.75
N ILE A 243 1.08 -18.84 -6.43
CA ILE A 243 -0.30 -18.63 -5.98
C ILE A 243 -1.20 -18.39 -7.21
N GLY A 244 -1.67 -19.48 -7.81
CA GLY A 244 -2.55 -19.41 -8.98
C GLY A 244 -3.93 -18.81 -8.67
N THR A 245 -4.31 -17.75 -9.40
CA THR A 245 -5.58 -17.01 -9.20
C THR A 245 -6.41 -16.94 -10.48
N GLN A 246 -7.46 -17.75 -10.61
CA GLN A 246 -8.27 -17.79 -11.84
C GLN A 246 -9.52 -16.88 -11.79
N GLU A 247 -9.86 -16.38 -10.62
CA GLU A 247 -11.08 -15.61 -10.38
C GLU A 247 -10.74 -14.25 -9.76
N LEU A 248 -11.31 -13.19 -10.32
CA LEU A 248 -11.18 -11.82 -9.84
C LEU A 248 -12.56 -11.18 -9.71
N VAL A 249 -12.67 -10.22 -8.80
CA VAL A 249 -13.91 -9.47 -8.57
C VAL A 249 -13.75 -8.05 -9.09
N VAL A 250 -14.60 -7.67 -10.03
CA VAL A 250 -14.75 -6.28 -10.49
C VAL A 250 -15.89 -5.66 -9.69
N ASN A 251 -15.56 -4.92 -8.64
CA ASN A 251 -16.56 -4.28 -7.83
C ASN A 251 -17.03 -2.94 -8.45
N ARG A 252 -18.26 -2.55 -8.12
CA ARG A 252 -18.86 -1.26 -8.51
C ARG A 252 -18.91 -1.02 -10.03
N LEU A 253 -19.13 -2.08 -10.81
CA LEU A 253 -19.37 -1.92 -12.23
C LEU A 253 -20.73 -1.25 -12.45
N LEU A 254 -20.78 -0.15 -13.20
CA LEU A 254 -22.05 0.52 -13.47
C LEU A 254 -22.98 -0.43 -14.26
N PRO A 255 -24.27 -0.54 -13.89
CA PRO A 255 -25.21 -1.36 -14.64
C PRO A 255 -25.50 -0.78 -16.03
N GLU A 256 -26.04 -1.61 -16.92
CA GLU A 256 -26.56 -1.15 -18.21
C GLU A 256 -27.82 -0.31 -18.00
N THR A 257 -27.77 0.94 -18.48
CA THR A 257 -28.84 1.92 -18.29
C THR A 257 -28.93 2.87 -19.48
N ASP A 258 -30.04 3.61 -19.57
CA ASP A 258 -30.22 4.66 -20.59
C ASP A 258 -29.63 6.02 -20.19
N CYS A 259 -29.08 6.14 -18.98
CA CYS A 259 -28.47 7.39 -18.52
C CYS A 259 -27.16 7.67 -19.26
N ALA A 260 -27.02 8.86 -19.85
CA ALA A 260 -25.82 9.25 -20.60
C ALA A 260 -24.54 9.19 -19.75
N LEU A 261 -24.59 9.70 -18.51
CA LEU A 261 -23.48 9.66 -17.57
C LEU A 261 -23.10 8.21 -17.23
N CYS A 262 -24.08 7.37 -16.88
CA CYS A 262 -23.80 5.97 -16.54
C CYS A 262 -23.26 5.18 -17.73
N ARG A 263 -23.76 5.41 -18.95
CA ARG A 263 -23.23 4.77 -20.17
C ARG A 263 -21.81 5.18 -20.46
N LEU A 264 -21.49 6.47 -20.32
CA LEU A 264 -20.13 6.98 -20.52
C LEU A 264 -19.17 6.32 -19.52
N GLU A 265 -19.50 6.32 -18.23
CA GLU A 265 -18.63 5.74 -17.21
C GLU A 265 -18.54 4.21 -17.33
N ARG A 266 -19.64 3.51 -17.63
CA ARG A 266 -19.61 2.06 -17.90
C ARG A 266 -18.71 1.73 -19.09
N ARG A 267 -18.74 2.51 -20.18
CA ARG A 267 -17.84 2.32 -21.33
C ARG A 267 -16.37 2.49 -20.93
N ARG A 268 -16.07 3.51 -20.13
CA ARG A 268 -14.71 3.72 -19.57
C ARG A 268 -14.28 2.53 -18.72
N GLN A 269 -15.15 2.03 -17.85
CA GLN A 269 -14.91 0.85 -17.04
C GLN A 269 -14.60 -0.39 -17.90
N LEU A 270 -15.44 -0.69 -18.89
CA LEU A 270 -15.22 -1.84 -19.78
C LEU A 270 -13.93 -1.69 -20.61
N ARG A 271 -13.59 -0.48 -21.05
CA ARG A 271 -12.33 -0.20 -21.75
C ARG A 271 -11.11 -0.50 -20.87
N ALA A 272 -11.13 -0.08 -19.60
CA ALA A 272 -10.06 -0.40 -18.65
C ALA A 272 -9.91 -1.93 -18.48
N LEU A 273 -11.03 -2.66 -18.36
CA LEU A 273 -11.02 -4.11 -18.22
C LEU A 273 -10.52 -4.88 -19.46
N ALA A 274 -10.54 -4.26 -20.64
CA ALA A 274 -10.01 -4.88 -21.86
C ALA A 274 -8.48 -5.10 -21.80
N ALA A 275 -7.76 -4.42 -20.89
CA ALA A 275 -6.35 -4.72 -20.63
C ALA A 275 -6.13 -6.18 -20.17
N PHE A 276 -7.12 -6.80 -19.50
CA PHE A 276 -7.02 -8.21 -19.12
C PHE A 276 -7.03 -9.17 -20.32
N ASP A 277 -7.56 -8.76 -21.47
CA ASP A 277 -7.54 -9.57 -22.70
C ASP A 277 -6.11 -9.71 -23.25
N GLN A 278 -5.18 -8.84 -22.84
CA GLN A 278 -3.79 -8.81 -23.31
C GLN A 278 -2.80 -9.54 -22.38
N LEU A 279 -3.21 -9.95 -21.19
CA LEU A 279 -2.33 -10.60 -20.19
C LEU A 279 -1.83 -12.00 -20.60
N GLY A 280 -2.36 -12.58 -21.68
CA GLY A 280 -1.98 -13.91 -22.15
C GLY A 280 -2.39 -15.06 -21.22
N ARG A 281 -3.24 -14.80 -20.21
CA ARG A 281 -3.81 -15.77 -19.27
C ARG A 281 -5.32 -15.67 -19.22
N GLU A 282 -5.98 -16.80 -19.02
CA GLU A 282 -7.43 -16.83 -18.83
C GLU A 282 -7.77 -16.42 -17.39
N VAL A 283 -8.60 -15.39 -17.25
CA VAL A 283 -9.10 -14.90 -15.97
C VAL A 283 -10.61 -14.71 -16.03
N ARG A 284 -11.31 -15.22 -15.01
CA ARG A 284 -12.76 -15.04 -14.84
C ARG A 284 -13.00 -13.75 -14.05
N LEU A 285 -13.64 -12.78 -14.69
CA LEU A 285 -14.00 -11.51 -14.06
C LEU A 285 -15.45 -11.55 -13.58
N TRP A 286 -15.62 -11.61 -12.27
CA TRP A 286 -16.91 -11.57 -11.59
C TRP A 286 -17.28 -10.13 -11.25
N ALA A 287 -18.23 -9.54 -11.98
CA ALA A 287 -18.67 -8.18 -11.76
C ALA A 287 -19.76 -8.10 -10.69
N LEU A 288 -19.53 -7.25 -9.68
CA LEU A 288 -20.56 -6.78 -8.77
C LEU A 288 -21.06 -5.40 -9.25
N PRO A 289 -22.38 -5.20 -9.35
CA PRO A 289 -22.92 -3.93 -9.80
C PRO A 289 -22.67 -2.82 -8.77
N LEU A 290 -22.54 -1.58 -9.24
CA LEU A 290 -22.58 -0.41 -8.36
C LEU A 290 -23.95 -0.30 -7.68
N LEU A 291 -23.96 -0.47 -6.37
CA LEU A 291 -25.16 -0.34 -5.54
C LEU A 291 -25.39 1.12 -5.13
N ALA A 292 -26.65 1.49 -4.97
CA ALA A 292 -27.05 2.84 -4.53
C ALA A 292 -26.54 3.15 -3.10
N ASP A 293 -26.61 2.16 -2.22
CA ASP A 293 -26.07 2.21 -0.86
C ASP A 293 -25.00 1.12 -0.68
N GLU A 294 -24.03 1.37 0.20
CA GLU A 294 -23.02 0.36 0.52
C GLU A 294 -23.65 -0.81 1.30
N PRO A 295 -23.35 -2.06 0.92
CA PRO A 295 -23.90 -3.21 1.62
C PRO A 295 -23.26 -3.32 3.01
N ARG A 296 -24.11 -3.30 4.04
CA ARG A 296 -23.73 -3.46 5.46
C ARG A 296 -24.74 -4.36 6.18
N GLY A 297 -24.27 -5.06 7.22
CA GLY A 297 -25.09 -6.00 8.00
C GLY A 297 -25.82 -7.00 7.11
N GLN A 298 -27.14 -7.13 7.28
CA GLN A 298 -27.96 -8.07 6.51
C GLN A 298 -27.91 -7.85 4.98
N ALA A 299 -27.57 -6.65 4.50
CA ALA A 299 -27.44 -6.40 3.06
C ALA A 299 -26.21 -7.08 2.43
N LEU A 300 -25.26 -7.57 3.25
CA LEU A 300 -24.17 -8.42 2.79
C LEU A 300 -24.66 -9.83 2.42
N THR A 301 -25.74 -10.29 3.06
CA THR A 301 -26.38 -11.57 2.72
C THR A 301 -26.98 -11.49 1.32
N GLY A 302 -26.52 -12.37 0.43
CA GLY A 302 -26.96 -12.37 -0.97
C GLY A 302 -26.20 -11.39 -1.87
N LEU A 303 -25.14 -10.71 -1.41
CA LEU A 303 -24.29 -9.89 -2.29
C LEU A 303 -23.76 -10.70 -3.49
N TRP A 304 -23.29 -11.92 -3.25
CA TRP A 304 -22.82 -12.85 -4.30
C TRP A 304 -23.93 -13.39 -5.21
N SER A 305 -25.21 -13.14 -4.92
CA SER A 305 -26.30 -13.46 -5.86
C SER A 305 -26.43 -12.42 -6.99
N GLN A 306 -25.85 -11.23 -6.80
CA GLN A 306 -25.88 -10.12 -7.76
C GLN A 306 -24.69 -10.13 -8.72
N VAL A 307 -23.76 -11.08 -8.54
CA VAL A 307 -22.54 -11.16 -9.31
C VAL A 307 -22.83 -11.70 -10.72
N GLN A 308 -22.12 -11.17 -11.71
CA GLN A 308 -22.23 -11.60 -13.11
C GLN A 308 -20.85 -11.91 -13.66
N LEU A 309 -20.73 -13.01 -14.39
CA LEU A 309 -19.49 -13.32 -15.10
C LEU A 309 -19.43 -12.42 -16.35
N LEU A 310 -18.41 -11.56 -16.44
CA LEU A 310 -18.19 -10.72 -17.61
C LEU A 310 -17.61 -11.55 -18.75
N ALA A 311 -18.31 -11.57 -19.88
CA ALA A 311 -17.85 -12.26 -21.08
C ALA A 311 -16.70 -11.49 -21.76
N GLN A 312 -15.73 -12.21 -22.34
CA GLN A 312 -14.60 -11.57 -23.04
C GLN A 312 -15.07 -10.64 -24.17
N GLY A 313 -16.08 -11.08 -24.94
CA GLY A 313 -16.64 -10.30 -26.05
C GLY A 313 -17.22 -8.95 -25.64
N GLU A 314 -17.89 -8.86 -24.49
CA GLU A 314 -18.45 -7.60 -23.97
C GLU A 314 -17.35 -6.56 -23.71
N ARG A 315 -16.18 -7.00 -23.24
CA ARG A 315 -15.03 -6.13 -22.97
C ARG A 315 -14.39 -5.63 -24.25
N THR A 316 -14.15 -6.56 -25.19
CA THR A 316 -13.50 -6.24 -26.48
C THR A 316 -14.37 -5.33 -27.35
N ASP A 317 -15.67 -5.59 -27.40
CA ASP A 317 -16.61 -4.78 -28.18
C ASP A 317 -16.78 -3.38 -27.59
N ALA A 318 -16.81 -3.26 -26.26
CA ALA A 318 -16.83 -1.98 -25.58
C ALA A 318 -15.55 -1.17 -25.80
N ALA A 319 -14.38 -1.80 -25.77
CA ALA A 319 -13.11 -1.15 -26.07
C ALA A 319 -13.05 -0.59 -27.50
N ARG A 320 -13.48 -1.39 -28.49
CA ARG A 320 -13.58 -0.96 -29.91
C ARG A 320 -14.59 0.17 -30.10
N ALA A 321 -15.74 0.09 -29.45
CA ALA A 321 -16.75 1.15 -29.50
C ALA A 321 -16.24 2.45 -28.86
N ALA A 322 -15.47 2.36 -27.77
CA ALA A 322 -14.88 3.53 -27.12
C ALA A 322 -13.81 4.22 -27.98
N GLU A 323 -13.01 3.47 -28.76
CA GLU A 323 -12.07 4.04 -29.73
C GLU A 323 -12.80 4.75 -30.89
N ALA A 324 -13.93 4.22 -31.34
CA ALA A 324 -14.72 4.80 -32.42
C ALA A 324 -15.50 6.07 -32.02
N LEU A 325 -15.80 6.25 -30.72
CA LEU A 325 -16.61 7.35 -30.18
C LEU A 325 -15.82 8.41 -29.40
N ALA A 326 -14.49 8.48 -29.56
CA ALA A 326 -13.62 9.45 -28.86
C ALA A 326 -14.01 10.94 -29.05
N THR A 327 -14.99 11.23 -29.91
CA THR A 327 -15.51 12.57 -30.24
C THR A 327 -16.91 12.88 -29.68
N GLU A 328 -17.64 11.96 -29.05
CA GLU A 328 -19.03 12.21 -28.64
C GLU A 328 -19.23 12.27 -27.11
N THR A 329 -19.48 13.49 -26.63
CA THR A 329 -19.98 13.85 -25.29
C THR A 329 -18.92 13.82 -24.17
N GLU A 330 -17.98 14.76 -24.19
CA GLU A 330 -17.15 15.06 -23.02
C GLU A 330 -18.00 15.71 -21.93
N LEU A 331 -17.97 15.14 -20.71
CA LEU A 331 -18.50 15.80 -19.53
C LEU A 331 -17.72 17.10 -19.29
N PRO A 332 -18.39 18.24 -19.07
CA PRO A 332 -17.71 19.51 -18.88
C PRO A 332 -16.90 19.50 -17.58
N THR A 333 -15.76 20.19 -17.59
CA THR A 333 -15.01 20.46 -16.36
C THR A 333 -15.85 21.34 -15.42
N GLN A 334 -16.22 20.78 -14.28
CA GLN A 334 -17.02 21.45 -13.26
C GLN A 334 -16.30 21.39 -11.92
N VAL A 335 -15.96 22.57 -11.41
CA VAL A 335 -15.38 22.78 -10.08
C VAL A 335 -16.20 23.83 -9.33
N VAL A 336 -16.48 23.58 -8.05
CA VAL A 336 -17.18 24.52 -7.16
C VAL A 336 -16.27 24.85 -5.97
N ALA A 337 -16.30 26.12 -5.54
CA ALA A 337 -15.43 26.68 -4.50
C ALA A 337 -13.92 26.51 -4.79
N PRO A 338 -13.39 27.12 -5.87
CA PRO A 338 -11.98 27.01 -6.27
C PRO A 338 -11.01 27.34 -5.14
N ALA A 339 -9.96 26.52 -4.99
CA ALA A 339 -8.95 26.63 -3.95
C ALA A 339 -8.11 27.91 -4.11
N PRO A 340 -7.51 28.44 -3.03
CA PRO A 340 -6.53 29.51 -3.15
C PRO A 340 -5.26 28.97 -3.78
N LEU A 341 -4.54 29.82 -4.52
CA LEU A 341 -3.23 29.45 -5.02
C LEU A 341 -2.22 29.37 -3.86
N PRO A 342 -1.31 28.38 -3.88
CA PRO A 342 -0.18 28.35 -2.97
C PRO A 342 0.64 29.64 -3.02
N PRO A 343 1.22 30.08 -1.89
CA PRO A 343 2.08 31.27 -1.86
C PRO A 343 3.38 31.02 -2.65
N ALA A 344 3.92 32.08 -3.28
CA ALA A 344 5.18 32.00 -4.04
C ALA A 344 6.41 31.62 -3.19
N SER A 345 6.34 31.78 -1.87
CA SER A 345 7.41 31.39 -0.93
C SER A 345 7.48 29.88 -0.69
N LEU A 346 6.47 29.13 -1.13
CA LEU A 346 6.37 27.70 -0.89
C LEU A 346 7.47 26.95 -1.65
N ARG A 347 8.21 26.09 -0.95
CA ARG A 347 9.25 25.23 -1.53
C ARG A 347 8.78 23.78 -1.70
N LEU A 348 7.80 23.34 -0.92
CA LEU A 348 7.25 21.99 -0.99
C LEU A 348 5.72 22.01 -0.93
N LEU A 349 5.06 21.48 -1.95
CA LEU A 349 3.61 21.24 -1.96
C LEU A 349 3.34 19.75 -2.07
N MET A 350 2.68 19.18 -1.06
CA MET A 350 2.31 17.76 -1.08
C MET A 350 0.84 17.59 -1.42
N LEU A 351 0.53 16.73 -2.38
CA LEU A 351 -0.83 16.26 -2.60
C LEU A 351 -0.94 14.83 -2.07
N THR A 352 -1.84 14.63 -1.11
CA THR A 352 -2.02 13.34 -0.44
C THR A 352 -3.49 13.01 -0.25
N GLY A 353 -3.76 11.74 -0.01
CA GLY A 353 -5.11 11.18 0.02
C GLY A 353 -5.09 9.71 -0.32
N LYS A 354 -6.26 9.10 -0.30
CA LYS A 354 -6.41 7.67 -0.61
C LYS A 354 -5.92 7.33 -2.03
N GLY A 355 -5.53 6.08 -2.27
CA GLY A 355 -5.21 5.61 -3.62
C GLY A 355 -6.42 5.77 -4.56
N GLY A 356 -6.20 6.22 -5.80
CA GLY A 356 -7.26 6.33 -6.82
C GLY A 356 -8.15 7.58 -6.75
N VAL A 357 -7.97 8.48 -5.78
CA VAL A 357 -8.78 9.71 -5.65
C VAL A 357 -8.43 10.83 -6.65
N GLY A 358 -7.40 10.64 -7.48
CA GLY A 358 -6.95 11.63 -8.48
C GLY A 358 -5.86 12.60 -8.01
N LYS A 359 -4.99 12.18 -7.09
CA LYS A 359 -3.88 12.99 -6.55
C LYS A 359 -2.94 13.48 -7.65
N THR A 360 -2.40 12.55 -8.44
CA THR A 360 -1.50 12.82 -9.57
C THR A 360 -2.09 13.81 -10.55
N THR A 361 -3.36 13.62 -10.91
CA THR A 361 -4.09 14.52 -11.80
C THR A 361 -4.19 15.95 -11.25
N LEU A 362 -4.58 16.08 -9.97
CA LEU A 362 -4.65 17.38 -9.31
C LEU A 362 -3.27 17.99 -9.08
N ALA A 363 -2.23 17.18 -8.87
CA ALA A 363 -0.85 17.61 -8.69
C ALA A 363 -0.31 18.22 -9.98
N SER A 364 -0.46 17.51 -11.09
CA SER A 364 -0.11 17.98 -12.44
C SER A 364 -0.88 19.24 -12.83
N ALA A 365 -2.20 19.26 -12.60
CA ALA A 365 -3.02 20.43 -12.87
C ALA A 365 -2.62 21.65 -12.02
N THR A 366 -2.26 21.42 -10.75
CA THR A 366 -1.77 22.46 -9.84
C THR A 366 -0.41 23.00 -10.25
N ALA A 367 0.54 22.14 -10.60
CA ALA A 367 1.87 22.54 -11.06
C ALA A 367 1.80 23.41 -12.32
N LEU A 368 0.98 23.00 -13.31
CA LEU A 368 0.77 23.76 -14.54
C LEU A 368 0.09 25.11 -14.27
N ARG A 369 -0.85 25.16 -13.31
CA ARG A 369 -1.51 26.39 -12.90
C ARG A 369 -0.55 27.35 -12.21
N LEU A 370 0.31 26.84 -11.33
CA LEU A 370 1.33 27.63 -10.65
C LEU A 370 2.33 28.22 -11.65
N LEU A 371 2.82 27.42 -12.58
CA LEU A 371 3.72 27.89 -13.64
C LEU A 371 3.07 29.00 -14.49
N ALA A 372 1.77 28.89 -14.79
CA ALA A 372 1.06 29.92 -15.56
C ALA A 372 0.95 31.26 -14.82
N GLU A 373 0.90 31.26 -13.50
CA GLU A 373 0.82 32.47 -12.67
C GLU A 373 2.21 32.96 -12.22
N GLN A 374 3.22 32.08 -12.18
CA GLN A 374 4.60 32.36 -11.80
C GLN A 374 5.59 31.78 -12.84
N PRO A 375 5.71 32.38 -14.04
CA PRO A 375 6.49 31.81 -15.15
C PRO A 375 8.00 31.70 -14.88
N GLU A 376 8.51 32.49 -13.94
CA GLU A 376 9.93 32.50 -13.54
C GLU A 376 10.27 31.40 -12.52
N GLN A 377 9.27 30.74 -11.93
CA GLN A 377 9.46 29.70 -10.93
C GLN A 377 9.83 28.38 -11.61
N ARG A 378 10.90 27.73 -11.15
CA ARG A 378 11.28 26.39 -11.60
C ARG A 378 10.58 25.37 -10.72
N ILE A 379 9.68 24.60 -11.32
CA ILE A 379 8.86 23.61 -10.62
C ILE A 379 9.32 22.20 -10.99
N LEU A 380 9.47 21.34 -9.99
CA LEU A 380 9.64 19.90 -10.17
C LEU A 380 8.37 19.18 -9.73
N LEU A 381 7.77 18.42 -10.62
CA LEU A 381 6.70 17.48 -10.31
C LEU A 381 7.30 16.11 -10.04
N PHE A 382 7.30 15.70 -8.77
CA PHE A 382 7.99 14.50 -8.32
C PHE A 382 6.97 13.47 -7.86
N SER A 383 7.03 12.26 -8.40
CA SER A 383 6.20 11.14 -7.97
C SER A 383 7.05 10.03 -7.37
N THR A 384 6.54 9.50 -6.25
CA THR A 384 7.07 8.30 -5.59
C THR A 384 6.23 7.07 -5.89
N ASP A 385 5.22 7.19 -6.75
CA ASP A 385 4.30 6.11 -7.07
C ASP A 385 4.96 5.15 -8.06
N PRO A 386 5.11 3.85 -7.74
CA PRO A 386 5.67 2.87 -8.67
C PRO A 386 4.77 2.63 -9.89
N ALA A 387 3.49 3.04 -9.86
CA ALA A 387 2.50 2.74 -10.90
C ALA A 387 2.55 3.66 -12.15
N HIS A 388 3.65 4.37 -12.41
CA HIS A 388 3.85 5.26 -13.59
C HIS A 388 2.71 6.27 -13.86
N SER A 389 1.91 6.60 -12.83
CA SER A 389 0.67 7.35 -12.99
C SER A 389 0.91 8.79 -13.44
N LEU A 390 2.11 9.34 -13.19
CA LEU A 390 2.48 10.69 -13.59
C LEU A 390 2.84 10.72 -15.08
N ALA A 391 3.59 9.73 -15.56
CA ALA A 391 3.91 9.55 -16.98
C ALA A 391 2.64 9.46 -17.84
N ASP A 392 1.67 8.64 -17.42
CA ASP A 392 0.39 8.49 -18.12
C ASP A 392 -0.45 9.78 -18.07
N CYS A 393 -0.49 10.44 -16.91
CA CYS A 393 -1.21 11.70 -16.74
C CYS A 393 -0.67 12.80 -17.68
N LEU A 394 0.65 12.88 -17.84
CA LEU A 394 1.31 13.86 -18.71
C LEU A 394 1.33 13.43 -20.19
N GLY A 395 1.18 12.14 -20.48
CA GLY A 395 1.33 11.56 -21.81
C GLY A 395 2.78 11.50 -22.29
N GLN A 396 3.74 11.38 -21.36
CA GLN A 396 5.18 11.37 -21.65
C GLN A 396 5.89 10.35 -20.75
N ALA A 397 6.84 9.60 -21.32
CA ALA A 397 7.65 8.67 -20.54
C ALA A 397 8.57 9.41 -19.55
N LEU A 398 8.55 8.98 -18.29
CA LEU A 398 9.38 9.51 -17.21
C LEU A 398 10.35 8.45 -16.70
N GLY A 399 11.36 8.88 -15.97
CA GLY A 399 12.38 8.02 -15.39
C GLY A 399 12.99 8.61 -14.13
N PRO A 400 14.08 8.00 -13.62
CA PRO A 400 14.69 8.37 -12.35
C PRO A 400 15.41 9.72 -12.36
N GLU A 401 15.64 10.30 -13.55
CA GLU A 401 16.21 11.64 -13.71
C GLU A 401 15.14 12.63 -14.17
N PRO A 402 15.19 13.91 -13.76
CA PRO A 402 14.24 14.93 -14.18
C PRO A 402 14.19 15.10 -15.71
N VAL A 403 12.98 15.13 -16.26
CA VAL A 403 12.70 15.35 -17.67
C VAL A 403 11.85 16.61 -17.84
N SER A 404 12.25 17.50 -18.75
CA SER A 404 11.46 18.69 -19.09
C SER A 404 10.13 18.30 -19.73
N VAL A 405 9.04 18.67 -19.06
CA VAL A 405 7.67 18.53 -19.56
C VAL A 405 7.29 19.75 -20.41
N CYS A 406 7.63 20.94 -19.90
CA CYS A 406 7.52 22.21 -20.62
C CYS A 406 8.46 23.25 -19.98
N ALA A 407 8.60 24.42 -20.60
CA ALA A 407 9.47 25.47 -20.07
C ALA A 407 9.10 25.84 -18.62
N GLY A 408 10.00 25.58 -17.67
CA GLY A 408 9.83 25.87 -16.23
C GLY A 408 9.21 24.75 -15.39
N LEU A 409 8.81 23.62 -16.01
CA LEU A 409 8.30 22.44 -15.31
C LEU A 409 9.01 21.17 -15.78
N ASP A 410 9.72 20.55 -14.84
CA ASP A 410 10.30 19.22 -15.01
C ASP A 410 9.46 18.19 -14.23
N ALA A 411 9.51 16.93 -14.66
CA ALA A 411 8.89 15.82 -13.96
C ALA A 411 9.86 14.65 -13.76
N GLN A 412 9.68 13.91 -12.68
CA GLN A 412 10.52 12.78 -12.30
C GLN A 412 9.69 11.70 -11.60
N GLU A 413 9.97 10.45 -11.93
CA GLU A 413 9.40 9.27 -11.26
C GLU A 413 10.53 8.42 -10.69
N LEU A 414 10.50 8.16 -9.39
CA LEU A 414 11.50 7.36 -8.71
C LEU A 414 10.87 6.16 -8.01
N SER A 415 11.38 4.96 -8.29
CA SER A 415 11.09 3.76 -7.50
C SER A 415 11.91 3.76 -6.21
N ALA A 416 11.23 3.98 -5.09
CA ALA A 416 11.77 3.89 -3.75
C ALA A 416 12.44 2.53 -3.47
N GLU A 417 11.78 1.44 -3.90
CA GLU A 417 12.26 0.06 -3.75
C GLU A 417 13.58 -0.17 -4.50
N GLN A 418 13.65 0.21 -5.79
CA GLN A 418 14.86 0.03 -6.59
C GLN A 418 16.04 0.84 -6.03
N ALA A 419 15.77 2.05 -5.53
CA ALA A 419 16.78 2.86 -4.86
C ALA A 419 17.32 2.17 -3.59
N PHE A 420 16.44 1.56 -2.79
CA PHE A 420 16.84 0.82 -1.59
C PHE A 420 17.59 -0.48 -1.90
N LEU A 421 17.15 -1.24 -2.91
CA LEU A 421 17.86 -2.44 -3.37
C LEU A 421 19.28 -2.10 -3.82
N SER A 422 19.45 -0.97 -4.50
CA SER A 422 20.76 -0.45 -4.92
C SER A 422 21.65 -0.08 -3.73
N LEU A 423 21.09 0.51 -2.66
CA LEU A 423 21.82 0.76 -1.40
C LEU A 423 22.27 -0.55 -0.73
N ARG A 424 21.37 -1.54 -0.64
CA ARG A 424 21.68 -2.85 -0.06
C ARG A 424 22.79 -3.58 -0.83
N GLN A 425 22.74 -3.54 -2.15
CA GLN A 425 23.75 -4.18 -3.00
C GLN A 425 25.13 -3.55 -2.79
N ARG A 426 25.21 -2.21 -2.74
CA ARG A 426 26.47 -1.50 -2.45
C ARG A 426 27.06 -1.88 -1.09
N TYR A 427 26.23 -2.04 -0.05
CA TYR A 427 26.69 -2.54 1.24
C TYR A 427 27.28 -3.95 1.16
N GLN A 428 26.58 -4.88 0.50
CA GLN A 428 27.04 -6.25 0.36
C GLN A 428 28.38 -6.32 -0.39
N ASP A 429 28.54 -5.52 -1.43
CA ASP A 429 29.77 -5.46 -2.21
C ASP A 429 30.95 -4.86 -1.42
N GLU A 430 30.71 -3.77 -0.68
CA GLU A 430 31.72 -3.13 0.19
C GLU A 430 32.17 -4.07 1.31
N LEU A 431 31.21 -4.76 1.96
CA LEU A 431 31.48 -5.73 3.01
C LEU A 431 32.28 -6.92 2.48
N ARG A 432 31.90 -7.47 1.32
CA ARG A 432 32.63 -8.56 0.65
C ARG A 432 34.06 -8.16 0.31
N GLY A 433 34.27 -6.95 -0.20
CA GLY A 433 35.60 -6.41 -0.48
C GLY A 433 36.47 -6.35 0.78
N PHE A 434 35.95 -5.74 1.85
CA PHE A 434 36.66 -5.64 3.13
C PHE A 434 37.02 -7.00 3.75
N LEU A 435 36.07 -7.95 3.72
CA LEU A 435 36.28 -9.29 4.28
C LEU A 435 37.29 -10.11 3.48
N ALA A 436 37.34 -9.93 2.15
CA ALA A 436 38.34 -10.58 1.30
C ALA A 436 39.76 -10.09 1.62
N ASP A 437 39.93 -8.81 1.96
CA ASP A 437 41.22 -8.19 2.27
C ASP A 437 41.77 -8.57 3.66
N THR A 438 40.93 -9.11 4.56
CA THR A 438 41.24 -9.30 5.99
C THR A 438 41.45 -10.78 6.41
N LEU A 439 41.63 -11.70 5.45
CA LEU A 439 41.65 -13.15 5.72
C LEU A 439 42.90 -13.63 6.47
N ASN A 440 42.73 -14.14 7.72
CA ASN A 440 43.54 -15.23 8.30
C ASN A 440 43.07 -15.81 9.68
N ASN A 441 41.99 -15.33 10.32
CA ASN A 441 41.55 -15.83 11.64
C ASN A 441 40.16 -16.49 11.62
N LEU A 442 40.02 -17.64 12.29
CA LEU A 442 38.77 -18.44 12.40
C LEU A 442 37.58 -17.68 13.00
N ASP A 443 37.82 -16.70 13.89
CA ASP A 443 36.76 -15.86 14.46
C ASP A 443 36.06 -15.01 13.38
N ILE A 444 36.82 -14.54 12.38
CA ILE A 444 36.31 -13.66 11.31
C ILE A 444 35.36 -14.41 10.37
N THR A 445 35.52 -15.72 10.18
CA THR A 445 34.66 -16.52 9.28
C THR A 445 33.22 -16.67 9.78
N PHE A 446 33.00 -16.81 11.10
CA PHE A 446 31.64 -16.91 11.66
C PHE A 446 30.99 -15.54 11.81
N ASP A 447 31.77 -14.52 12.21
CA ASP A 447 31.29 -13.14 12.29
C ASP A 447 30.95 -12.60 10.88
N ARG A 448 31.66 -13.03 9.83
CA ARG A 448 31.37 -12.73 8.42
C ARG A 448 29.96 -13.14 8.00
N GLU A 449 29.56 -14.38 8.24
CA GLU A 449 28.28 -14.91 7.77
C GLU A 449 27.11 -14.17 8.44
N ALA A 450 27.19 -13.95 9.75
CA ALA A 450 26.17 -13.19 10.46
C ALA A 450 26.17 -11.68 10.12
N MET A 451 27.32 -11.10 9.71
CA MET A 451 27.39 -9.72 9.21
C MET A 451 26.82 -9.54 7.82
N GLU A 452 27.02 -10.49 6.90
CA GLU A 452 26.40 -10.46 5.55
C GLU A 452 24.86 -10.41 5.64
N HIS A 453 24.29 -10.95 6.72
CA HIS A 453 22.85 -11.01 6.98
C HIS A 453 22.31 -9.90 7.90
N LEU A 454 23.14 -8.92 8.31
CA LEU A 454 22.70 -7.90 9.27
C LEU A 454 21.66 -6.93 8.66
N LEU A 455 21.78 -6.58 7.38
CA LEU A 455 20.74 -5.82 6.67
C LEU A 455 19.47 -6.64 6.38
N ASP A 456 19.48 -7.96 6.54
CA ASP A 456 18.23 -8.75 6.48
C ASP A 456 17.34 -8.52 7.72
N LEU A 457 17.91 -7.91 8.77
CA LEU A 457 17.17 -7.40 9.94
C LEU A 457 16.65 -5.97 9.71
N ALA A 458 16.88 -5.36 8.54
CA ALA A 458 16.40 -4.02 8.25
C ALA A 458 14.86 -3.97 8.30
N PRO A 459 14.27 -2.89 8.81
CA PRO A 459 12.83 -2.73 8.89
C PRO A 459 12.19 -2.73 7.49
N PRO A 460 11.07 -3.45 7.28
CA PRO A 460 10.19 -3.20 6.13
C PRO A 460 9.83 -1.72 6.02
N GLY A 461 9.64 -1.17 4.81
CA GLY A 461 9.21 0.23 4.60
C GLY A 461 10.33 1.29 4.66
N LEU A 462 11.60 0.92 4.84
CA LEU A 462 12.73 1.86 4.79
C LEU A 462 12.99 2.41 3.37
N ASP A 463 12.50 1.72 2.35
CA ASP A 463 12.59 2.08 0.95
C ASP A 463 11.94 3.44 0.64
N GLU A 464 10.79 3.73 1.26
CA GLU A 464 10.04 4.98 1.06
C GLU A 464 10.88 6.22 1.43
N LEU A 465 11.83 6.11 2.36
CA LEU A 465 12.74 7.20 2.70
C LEU A 465 13.66 7.59 1.54
N MET A 466 14.01 6.65 0.65
CA MET A 466 14.93 6.93 -0.46
C MET A 466 14.34 7.96 -1.41
N ALA A 467 13.01 7.98 -1.54
CA ALA A 467 12.32 8.98 -2.33
C ALA A 467 12.36 10.37 -1.69
N LEU A 468 12.18 10.44 -0.37
CA LEU A 468 12.27 11.69 0.38
C LEU A 468 13.66 12.32 0.35
N THR A 469 14.72 11.52 0.43
CA THR A 469 16.09 12.04 0.31
C THR A 469 16.32 12.70 -1.03
N ARG A 470 15.77 12.13 -2.11
CA ARG A 470 15.91 12.69 -3.45
C ARG A 470 15.19 14.04 -3.57
N VAL A 471 14.00 14.17 -3.00
CA VAL A 471 13.29 15.47 -2.90
C VAL A 471 14.16 16.52 -2.22
N MET A 472 14.81 16.16 -1.11
CA MET A 472 15.69 17.08 -0.40
C MET A 472 16.92 17.47 -1.21
N ASP A 473 17.52 16.56 -1.97
CA ASP A 473 18.65 16.88 -2.86
C ASP A 473 18.27 17.91 -3.92
N HIS A 474 17.07 17.79 -4.49
CA HIS A 474 16.55 18.75 -5.49
C HIS A 474 16.32 20.14 -4.88
N LEU A 475 15.77 20.19 -3.66
CA LEU A 475 15.54 21.44 -2.93
C LEU A 475 16.85 22.10 -2.49
N ASP A 476 17.80 21.34 -1.97
CA ASP A 476 19.08 21.84 -1.45
C ASP A 476 20.03 22.24 -2.59
N GLY A 477 19.97 21.56 -3.72
CA GLY A 477 20.77 21.89 -4.91
C GLY A 477 20.38 23.21 -5.58
N GLY A 478 19.25 23.82 -5.21
CA GLY A 478 18.77 25.10 -5.77
C GLY A 478 18.38 25.03 -7.25
N HIS A 479 18.17 23.81 -7.77
CA HIS A 479 17.73 23.59 -9.16
C HIS A 479 16.26 23.93 -9.37
N TYR A 480 15.45 23.79 -8.31
CA TYR A 480 14.03 24.05 -8.30
C TYR A 480 13.64 24.95 -7.14
N ASP A 481 12.68 25.82 -7.38
CA ASP A 481 12.16 26.76 -6.39
C ASP A 481 10.97 26.14 -5.64
N LEU A 482 10.22 25.24 -6.30
CA LEU A 482 9.13 24.47 -5.73
C LEU A 482 9.18 23.01 -6.19
N VAL A 483 9.01 22.08 -5.26
CA VAL A 483 8.70 20.68 -5.56
C VAL A 483 7.23 20.41 -5.26
N VAL A 484 6.49 19.97 -6.27
CA VAL A 484 5.13 19.42 -6.12
C VAL A 484 5.26 17.90 -5.99
N LEU A 485 5.02 17.39 -4.79
CA LEU A 485 5.13 15.99 -4.45
C LEU A 485 3.78 15.29 -4.63
N ASP A 486 3.69 14.43 -5.64
CA ASP A 486 2.62 13.44 -5.74
C ASP A 486 2.95 12.25 -4.84
N THR A 487 2.26 12.17 -3.72
CA THR A 487 2.56 11.18 -2.68
C THR A 487 1.90 9.83 -2.96
N ALA A 488 2.51 8.76 -2.45
CA ALA A 488 1.86 7.45 -2.31
C ALA A 488 0.53 7.55 -1.54
N PRO A 489 -0.33 6.50 -1.51
CA PRO A 489 -1.60 6.53 -0.78
C PRO A 489 -1.48 6.94 0.70
N SER A 490 -2.51 7.61 1.21
CA SER A 490 -2.69 8.18 2.57
C SER A 490 -1.93 7.48 3.71
N GLY A 491 -2.15 6.17 3.89
CA GLY A 491 -1.51 5.39 4.96
C GLY A 491 0.02 5.31 4.85
N HIS A 492 0.55 5.22 3.62
CA HIS A 492 1.99 5.27 3.38
C HIS A 492 2.53 6.68 3.63
N THR A 493 1.81 7.74 3.23
CA THR A 493 2.27 9.12 3.47
C THR A 493 2.40 9.46 4.96
N LEU A 494 1.40 9.11 5.79
CA LEU A 494 1.51 9.36 7.24
C LEU A 494 2.63 8.56 7.87
N ARG A 495 2.71 7.27 7.54
CA ARG A 495 3.81 6.40 8.01
C ARG A 495 5.13 7.05 7.62
N LEU A 496 5.35 7.34 6.34
CA LEU A 496 6.53 8.02 5.81
C LEU A 496 6.91 9.31 6.55
N LEU A 497 5.93 10.06 7.04
CA LEU A 497 6.15 11.32 7.76
C LEU A 497 6.30 11.15 9.28
N GLU A 498 5.85 10.04 9.85
CA GLU A 498 6.10 9.58 11.23
C GLU A 498 7.43 8.78 11.35
N LEU A 499 7.84 8.13 10.26
CA LEU A 499 9.08 7.36 10.12
C LEU A 499 10.37 8.11 10.52
N PRO A 500 10.52 9.43 10.36
CA PRO A 500 11.71 10.16 10.81
C PRO A 500 12.10 9.90 12.26
N GLU A 501 11.16 9.67 13.18
CA GLU A 501 11.46 9.38 14.59
C GLU A 501 11.88 7.91 14.79
N LEU A 502 11.10 6.97 14.25
CA LEU A 502 11.39 5.53 14.34
C LEU A 502 12.72 5.17 13.65
N ILE A 503 12.97 5.78 12.49
CA ILE A 503 14.20 5.56 11.72
C ILE A 503 15.36 6.35 12.31
N HIS A 504 15.13 7.47 13.01
CA HIS A 504 16.20 8.08 13.79
C HIS A 504 16.75 7.12 14.83
N ASP A 505 15.88 6.43 15.57
CA ASP A 505 16.30 5.46 16.58
C ASP A 505 16.96 4.23 15.94
N TRP A 506 16.43 3.75 14.80
CA TRP A 506 17.08 2.69 14.03
C TRP A 506 18.46 3.08 13.53
N LEU A 507 18.57 4.23 12.87
CA LEU A 507 19.84 4.75 12.35
C LEU A 507 20.82 4.95 13.49
N LYS A 508 20.37 5.49 14.63
CA LYS A 508 21.22 5.69 15.81
C LYS A 508 21.74 4.37 16.36
N LEU A 509 20.88 3.36 16.52
CA LEU A 509 21.28 2.03 16.96
C LEU A 509 22.26 1.39 15.95
N PHE A 510 21.92 1.45 14.66
CA PHE A 510 22.76 0.94 13.59
C PHE A 510 24.13 1.65 13.53
N PHE A 511 24.16 2.97 13.73
CA PHE A 511 25.41 3.74 13.85
C PHE A 511 26.21 3.35 15.08
N GLN A 512 25.57 3.17 16.23
CA GLN A 512 26.22 2.71 17.44
C GLN A 512 26.88 1.35 17.21
N LEU A 513 26.19 0.43 16.54
CA LEU A 513 26.72 -0.86 16.13
C LEU A 513 27.92 -0.71 15.17
N LEU A 514 27.78 0.04 14.08
CA LEU A 514 28.88 0.28 13.14
C LEU A 514 30.11 0.90 13.81
N LEU A 515 29.91 1.83 14.77
CA LEU A 515 30.99 2.49 15.49
C LEU A 515 31.64 1.57 16.53
N LYS A 516 30.84 0.84 17.30
CA LYS A 516 31.27 -0.13 18.31
C LYS A 516 32.10 -1.25 17.69
N TYR A 517 31.67 -1.71 16.52
CA TYR A 517 32.33 -2.78 15.77
C TYR A 517 33.27 -2.27 14.67
N ARG A 518 33.64 -0.99 14.64
CA ARG A 518 34.49 -0.35 13.60
C ARG A 518 35.83 -1.06 13.33
N GLN A 519 36.36 -1.79 14.31
CA GLN A 519 37.60 -2.56 14.16
C GLN A 519 37.42 -3.84 13.34
N VAL A 520 36.17 -4.32 13.21
CA VAL A 520 35.74 -5.55 12.54
C VAL A 520 34.79 -5.26 11.35
N LEU A 521 34.13 -4.09 11.34
CA LEU A 521 33.22 -3.59 10.32
C LEU A 521 33.74 -2.24 9.77
N ARG A 522 34.31 -2.24 8.55
CA ARG A 522 34.67 -1.00 7.84
C ARG A 522 33.86 -0.87 6.56
N VAL A 523 32.79 -0.06 6.63
CA VAL A 523 31.90 0.28 5.51
C VAL A 523 31.76 1.81 5.40
N PRO A 524 32.82 2.55 5.01
CA PRO A 524 32.81 4.00 4.94
C PRO A 524 31.77 4.58 3.97
N ALA A 525 31.53 3.94 2.82
CA ALA A 525 30.55 4.45 1.84
C ALA A 525 29.13 4.36 2.41
N LEU A 526 28.74 3.21 2.98
CA LEU A 526 27.45 3.08 3.66
C LEU A 526 27.33 4.06 4.83
N SER A 527 28.37 4.21 5.64
CA SER A 527 28.34 5.13 6.79
C SER A 527 28.06 6.56 6.34
N GLN A 528 28.62 6.98 5.20
CA GLN A 528 28.37 8.29 4.62
C GLN A 528 26.93 8.41 4.09
N ASP A 529 26.44 7.41 3.34
CA ASP A 529 25.06 7.38 2.82
C ASP A 529 24.02 7.48 3.95
N LEU A 530 24.23 6.75 5.05
CA LEU A 530 23.34 6.79 6.21
C LEU A 530 23.40 8.13 6.94
N VAL A 531 24.56 8.82 6.94
CA VAL A 531 24.69 10.15 7.54
C VAL A 531 23.93 11.18 6.71
N GLU A 532 24.04 11.10 5.38
CA GLU A 532 23.27 11.97 4.48
C GLU A 532 21.77 11.68 4.58
N LEU A 533 21.36 10.41 4.68
CA LEU A 533 19.99 10.02 4.98
C LEU A 533 19.48 10.66 6.27
N ALA A 534 20.24 10.55 7.38
CA ALA A 534 19.87 11.15 8.66
C ALA A 534 19.74 12.69 8.59
N LYS A 535 20.65 13.35 7.87
CA LYS A 535 20.59 14.80 7.64
C LYS A 535 19.38 15.20 6.81
N ALA A 536 19.13 14.50 5.71
CA ALA A 536 18.01 14.76 4.81
C ALA A 536 16.67 14.61 5.56
N VAL A 537 16.51 13.55 6.35
CA VAL A 537 15.32 13.33 7.21
C VAL A 537 15.12 14.50 8.19
N LYS A 538 16.19 14.96 8.85
CA LYS A 538 16.12 16.09 9.79
C LYS A 538 15.74 17.41 9.08
N ARG A 539 16.29 17.67 7.89
CA ARG A 539 16.00 18.87 7.09
C ARG A 539 14.57 18.86 6.59
N LEU A 540 14.09 17.72 6.06
CA LEU A 540 12.72 17.56 5.61
C LEU A 540 11.72 17.84 6.74
N ARG A 541 11.97 17.32 7.94
CA ARG A 541 11.09 17.59 9.09
C ARG A 541 11.02 19.08 9.42
N ALA A 542 12.15 19.78 9.36
CA ALA A 542 12.18 21.22 9.59
C ALA A 542 11.41 21.99 8.50
N LEU A 543 11.52 21.56 7.24
CA LEU A 543 10.79 22.14 6.11
C LEU A 543 9.27 21.93 6.25
N LEU A 544 8.85 20.70 6.55
CA LEU A 544 7.45 20.32 6.70
C LEU A 544 6.74 21.03 7.87
N ALA A 545 7.48 21.35 8.93
CA ALA A 545 6.97 22.08 10.08
C ALA A 545 6.84 23.60 9.84
N ASP A 546 7.40 24.13 8.75
CA ASP A 546 7.31 25.55 8.39
C ASP A 546 6.11 25.81 7.45
N PRO A 547 5.01 26.39 7.93
CA PRO A 547 3.81 26.67 7.13
C PRO A 547 4.02 27.64 5.96
N GLN A 548 5.12 28.42 5.97
CA GLN A 548 5.43 29.34 4.88
C GLN A 548 6.20 28.67 3.73
N GLN A 549 6.81 27.51 4.02
CA GLN A 549 7.70 26.79 3.11
C GLN A 549 7.12 25.46 2.65
N ALA A 550 6.26 24.82 3.46
CA ALA A 550 5.60 23.57 3.14
C ALA A 550 4.10 23.60 3.42
N ALA A 551 3.32 23.03 2.50
CA ALA A 551 1.88 22.91 2.63
C ALA A 551 1.39 21.58 2.06
N CYS A 552 0.25 21.13 2.57
CA CYS A 552 -0.40 19.92 2.11
C CYS A 552 -1.82 20.20 1.59
N TYR A 553 -2.12 19.65 0.42
CA TYR A 553 -3.46 19.55 -0.14
C TYR A 553 -3.98 18.12 -0.01
N LEU A 554 -5.10 18.00 0.68
CA LEU A 554 -5.78 16.73 0.83
C LEU A 554 -6.70 16.50 -0.35
N VAL A 555 -6.70 15.29 -0.89
CA VAL A 555 -7.62 14.85 -1.93
C VAL A 555 -8.42 13.68 -1.39
N THR A 556 -9.73 13.77 -1.48
CA THR A 556 -10.65 12.73 -1.03
C THR A 556 -11.77 12.53 -2.02
N VAL A 557 -12.56 11.49 -1.81
CA VAL A 557 -13.80 11.22 -2.52
C VAL A 557 -14.97 11.24 -1.52
N PRO A 558 -16.20 11.61 -1.93
CA PRO A 558 -17.35 11.78 -1.05
C PRO A 558 -17.93 10.42 -0.58
N THR A 559 -17.14 9.67 0.18
CA THR A 559 -17.49 8.38 0.78
C THR A 559 -17.12 8.37 2.26
N ALA A 560 -17.87 7.65 3.09
CA ALA A 560 -17.61 7.57 4.53
C ALA A 560 -16.16 7.16 4.84
N LEU A 561 -15.66 6.09 4.19
CA LEU A 561 -14.28 5.64 4.35
C LEU A 561 -13.26 6.68 3.86
N GLY A 562 -13.52 7.34 2.72
CA GLY A 562 -12.64 8.39 2.21
C GLY A 562 -12.54 9.57 3.19
N LEU A 563 -13.64 9.97 3.82
CA LEU A 563 -13.67 11.04 4.81
C LEU A 563 -13.05 10.63 6.14
N ALA A 564 -13.26 9.39 6.60
CA ALA A 564 -12.62 8.87 7.81
C ALA A 564 -11.08 8.84 7.66
N GLU A 565 -10.57 8.31 6.55
CA GLU A 565 -9.11 8.34 6.28
C GLU A 565 -8.58 9.79 6.17
N THR A 566 -9.38 10.72 5.65
CA THR A 566 -9.03 12.14 5.58
C THR A 566 -8.96 12.76 6.98
N GLU A 567 -9.83 12.34 7.89
CA GLU A 567 -9.80 12.76 9.30
C GLU A 567 -8.52 12.29 9.99
N ASP A 568 -8.16 11.02 9.81
CA ASP A 568 -6.93 10.44 10.35
C ASP A 568 -5.68 11.16 9.80
N LEU A 569 -5.68 11.49 8.49
CA LEU A 569 -4.65 12.30 7.85
C LEU A 569 -4.52 13.69 8.49
N ILE A 570 -5.63 14.38 8.69
CA ILE A 570 -5.63 15.70 9.33
C ILE A 570 -5.10 15.60 10.76
N MET A 571 -5.49 14.56 11.50
CA MET A 571 -4.99 14.33 12.85
C MET A 571 -3.49 14.05 12.86
N GLY A 572 -3.00 13.19 11.96
CA GLY A 572 -1.57 12.91 11.79
C GLY A 572 -0.77 14.16 11.43
N PHE A 573 -1.22 14.95 10.45
CA PHE A 573 -0.57 16.20 10.08
C PHE A 573 -0.59 17.25 11.19
N LYS A 574 -1.66 17.32 11.98
CA LYS A 574 -1.68 18.16 13.19
C LYS A 574 -0.63 17.72 14.21
N ARG A 575 -0.44 16.42 14.44
CA ARG A 575 0.62 15.90 15.33
C ARG A 575 2.01 16.28 14.82
N LEU A 576 2.22 16.19 13.52
CA LEU A 576 3.49 16.50 12.85
C LEU A 576 3.70 18.00 12.57
N GLN A 577 2.76 18.86 12.99
CA GLN A 577 2.78 20.31 12.75
C GLN A 577 2.83 20.71 11.27
N ILE A 578 2.28 19.87 10.39
CA ILE A 578 2.21 20.12 8.95
C ILE A 578 0.91 20.88 8.64
N GLN A 579 1.02 21.98 7.88
CA GLN A 579 -0.15 22.76 7.48
C GLN A 579 -0.95 22.05 6.38
N VAL A 580 -2.22 21.78 6.66
CA VAL A 580 -3.22 21.44 5.64
C VAL A 580 -3.86 22.72 5.12
N ALA A 581 -3.68 23.01 3.84
CA ALA A 581 -4.10 24.28 3.24
C ALA A 581 -5.43 24.19 2.47
N ALA A 582 -5.76 23.04 1.90
CA ALA A 582 -7.03 22.83 1.19
C ALA A 582 -7.46 21.35 1.20
N LEU A 583 -8.77 21.13 1.04
CA LEU A 583 -9.37 19.82 0.82
C LEU A 583 -10.08 19.79 -0.54
N PHE A 584 -9.62 18.94 -1.44
CA PHE A 584 -10.29 18.64 -2.71
C PHE A 584 -11.19 17.41 -2.53
N VAL A 585 -12.50 17.60 -2.68
CA VAL A 585 -13.46 16.49 -2.75
C VAL A 585 -13.72 16.18 -4.22
N ASN A 586 -13.04 15.15 -4.71
CA ASN A 586 -13.00 14.78 -6.12
C ASN A 586 -14.06 13.72 -6.48
N GLN A 587 -14.30 13.56 -7.77
CA GLN A 587 -15.17 12.55 -8.38
C GLN A 587 -16.64 12.61 -7.97
N LEU A 588 -17.16 13.82 -7.67
CA LEU A 588 -18.59 14.02 -7.41
C LEU A 588 -19.43 13.71 -8.65
N THR A 589 -20.62 13.14 -8.45
CA THR A 589 -21.54 12.76 -9.52
C THR A 589 -22.22 14.01 -10.10
N PRO A 590 -22.02 14.32 -11.40
CA PRO A 590 -22.72 15.42 -12.08
C PRO A 590 -24.24 15.20 -12.10
N ALA A 591 -25.00 16.29 -12.26
CA ALA A 591 -26.45 16.19 -12.45
C ALA A 591 -26.77 15.42 -13.73
N ALA A 592 -27.53 14.33 -13.61
CA ALA A 592 -27.77 13.37 -14.68
C ALA A 592 -29.26 13.17 -15.02
N GLY A 593 -30.05 14.25 -14.91
CA GLY A 593 -31.50 14.22 -15.18
C GLY A 593 -32.25 13.27 -14.25
N ASP A 594 -33.14 12.44 -14.81
CA ASP A 594 -34.05 11.55 -14.07
C ASP A 594 -33.45 10.18 -13.70
N CYS A 595 -32.12 10.00 -13.80
CA CYS A 595 -31.49 8.73 -13.47
C CYS A 595 -31.55 8.45 -11.96
N SER A 596 -32.28 7.39 -11.56
CA SER A 596 -32.45 7.01 -10.16
C SER A 596 -31.13 6.65 -9.45
N LEU A 597 -30.22 5.95 -10.14
CA LEU A 597 -28.91 5.61 -9.59
C LEU A 597 -28.08 6.88 -9.35
N CYS A 598 -27.97 7.78 -10.34
CA CYS A 598 -27.24 9.03 -10.16
C CYS A 598 -27.86 9.90 -9.05
N ALA A 599 -29.19 9.98 -8.98
CA ALA A 599 -29.87 10.71 -7.91
C ALA A 599 -29.57 10.11 -6.52
N ALA A 600 -29.53 8.78 -6.40
CA ALA A 600 -29.17 8.11 -5.16
C ALA A 600 -27.69 8.35 -4.78
N LEU A 601 -26.77 8.28 -5.75
CA LEU A 601 -25.36 8.61 -5.56
C LEU A 601 -25.19 10.06 -5.09
N GLN A 602 -25.86 11.02 -5.74
CA GLN A 602 -25.83 12.43 -5.34
C GLN A 602 -26.39 12.65 -3.93
N ALA A 603 -27.49 11.98 -3.58
CA ALA A 603 -28.06 12.06 -2.23
C ALA A 603 -27.09 11.51 -1.17
N ARG A 604 -26.37 10.43 -1.49
CA ARG A 604 -25.30 9.88 -0.66
C ARG A 604 -24.13 10.86 -0.54
N GLU A 605 -23.61 11.36 -1.66
CA GLU A 605 -22.52 12.35 -1.68
C GLU A 605 -22.88 13.61 -0.90
N ALA A 606 -24.13 14.09 -0.98
CA ALA A 606 -24.60 15.24 -0.22
C ALA A 606 -24.58 14.99 1.30
N ARG A 607 -24.89 13.77 1.76
CA ARG A 607 -24.77 13.38 3.18
C ARG A 607 -23.31 13.42 3.63
N GLU A 608 -22.40 12.87 2.83
CA GLU A 608 -20.96 12.86 3.11
C GLU A 608 -20.37 14.27 3.08
N LEU A 609 -20.75 15.11 2.10
CA LEU A 609 -20.34 16.52 2.04
C LEU A 609 -20.82 17.31 3.27
N ALA A 610 -22.06 17.07 3.72
CA ALA A 610 -22.56 17.69 4.95
C ALA A 610 -21.80 17.21 6.20
N HIS A 611 -21.31 15.96 6.21
CA HIS A 611 -20.42 15.45 7.24
C HIS A 611 -19.04 16.13 7.17
N ALA A 612 -18.41 16.19 5.99
CA ALA A 612 -17.13 16.84 5.77
C ALA A 612 -17.14 18.32 6.17
N ARG A 613 -18.20 19.08 5.82
CA ARG A 613 -18.36 20.49 6.23
C ARG A 613 -18.44 20.67 7.74
N ARG A 614 -19.05 19.74 8.46
CA ARG A 614 -19.13 19.77 9.93
C ARG A 614 -17.82 19.35 10.58
N ARG A 615 -17.13 18.36 10.00
CA ARG A 615 -15.91 17.79 10.58
C ARG A 615 -14.67 18.65 10.32
N PHE A 616 -14.64 19.35 9.19
CA PHE A 616 -13.53 20.18 8.72
C PHE A 616 -14.00 21.62 8.42
N PRO A 617 -14.51 22.36 9.41
CA PRO A 617 -15.09 23.69 9.20
C PRO A 617 -14.05 24.73 8.77
N ASP A 618 -12.79 24.56 9.18
CA ASP A 618 -11.70 25.50 8.93
C ASP A 618 -11.00 25.26 7.59
N LEU A 619 -11.28 24.14 6.92
CA LEU A 619 -10.68 23.80 5.63
C LEU A 619 -11.58 24.23 4.49
N GLN A 620 -11.01 24.94 3.52
CA GLN A 620 -11.69 25.19 2.27
C GLN A 620 -11.88 23.88 1.50
N GLN A 621 -13.13 23.61 1.10
CA GLN A 621 -13.53 22.39 0.40
C GLN A 621 -13.82 22.71 -1.07
N THR A 622 -12.90 22.34 -1.95
CA THR A 622 -13.06 22.47 -3.40
C THR A 622 -13.70 21.20 -3.94
N LEU A 623 -14.86 21.35 -4.58
CA LEU A 623 -15.66 20.24 -5.08
C LEU A 623 -15.36 20.03 -6.57
N VAL A 624 -14.83 18.87 -6.92
CA VAL A 624 -14.45 18.52 -8.30
C VAL A 624 -15.35 17.39 -8.78
N TYR A 625 -16.10 17.66 -9.85
CA TYR A 625 -17.05 16.70 -10.42
C TYR A 625 -16.37 15.77 -11.42
N ARG A 626 -16.94 14.57 -11.62
CA ARG A 626 -16.48 13.64 -12.66
C ARG A 626 -16.57 14.31 -14.03
N GLN A 627 -15.51 14.13 -14.80
CA GLN A 627 -15.28 14.72 -16.10
C GLN A 627 -14.52 13.72 -16.98
N ALA A 628 -14.33 14.03 -18.26
CA ALA A 628 -13.41 13.28 -19.10
C ALA A 628 -12.00 13.22 -18.45
N GLU A 629 -11.29 12.11 -18.58
CA GLU A 629 -9.95 11.97 -18.01
C GLU A 629 -9.05 13.09 -18.54
N PRO A 630 -8.51 13.97 -17.68
CA PRO A 630 -7.71 15.10 -18.12
C PRO A 630 -6.28 14.64 -18.40
N VAL A 631 -6.10 13.86 -19.47
CA VAL A 631 -4.79 13.37 -19.91
C VAL A 631 -4.14 14.41 -20.82
N GLY A 632 -2.85 14.63 -20.62
CA GLY A 632 -2.05 15.56 -21.41
C GLY A 632 -2.19 17.03 -21.00
N LEU A 633 -1.24 17.83 -21.47
CA LEU A 633 -1.03 19.20 -20.96
C LEU A 633 -2.23 20.12 -21.14
N GLU A 634 -2.96 20.04 -22.25
CA GLU A 634 -4.10 20.94 -22.49
C GLU A 634 -5.27 20.66 -21.54
N ALA A 635 -5.62 19.38 -21.35
CA ALA A 635 -6.71 19.00 -20.46
C ALA A 635 -6.35 19.29 -19.00
N LEU A 636 -5.10 19.05 -18.60
CA LEU A 636 -4.60 19.40 -17.27
C LEU A 636 -4.57 20.91 -17.02
N LYS A 637 -4.22 21.73 -18.01
CA LYS A 637 -4.30 23.20 -17.91
C LYS A 637 -5.74 23.67 -17.72
N ARG A 638 -6.71 23.12 -18.47
CA ARG A 638 -8.14 23.42 -18.29
C ARG A 638 -8.62 23.08 -16.88
N LEU A 639 -8.22 21.92 -16.36
CA LEU A 639 -8.53 21.54 -14.99
C LEU A 639 -7.87 22.49 -13.98
N GLY A 640 -6.58 22.79 -14.15
CA GLY A 640 -5.83 23.72 -13.29
C GLY A 640 -6.49 25.09 -13.22
N ASP A 641 -6.97 25.63 -14.35
CA ASP A 641 -7.72 26.89 -14.35
C ASP A 641 -9.02 26.78 -13.55
N ALA A 642 -9.79 25.70 -13.71
CA ALA A 642 -11.04 25.48 -12.97
C ALA A 642 -10.82 25.28 -11.46
N LEU A 643 -9.71 24.66 -11.05
CA LEU A 643 -9.38 24.40 -9.64
C LEU A 643 -9.12 25.68 -8.85
N TYR A 644 -8.60 26.73 -9.48
CA TYR A 644 -8.08 27.91 -8.80
C TYR A 644 -8.68 29.25 -9.27
N ARG A 645 -9.46 29.29 -10.36
CA ARG A 645 -10.18 30.50 -10.80
C ARG A 645 -11.67 30.39 -10.48
N PRO A 646 -12.29 31.44 -9.91
CA PRO A 646 -13.75 31.53 -9.81
C PRO A 646 -14.35 31.37 -11.20
N THR A 647 -15.28 30.43 -11.37
CA THR A 647 -16.14 30.41 -12.56
C THR A 647 -16.87 31.75 -12.59
N ARG A 648 -16.58 32.58 -13.60
CA ARG A 648 -17.50 33.67 -13.95
C ARG A 648 -18.81 32.99 -14.31
N GLY A 649 -19.78 33.02 -13.40
CA GLY A 649 -21.13 32.54 -13.69
C GLY A 649 -21.65 33.23 -14.96
N PRO A 650 -22.53 32.57 -15.73
CA PRO A 650 -23.18 33.25 -16.85
C PRO A 650 -23.89 34.49 -16.29
N ALA A 651 -23.52 35.66 -16.83
CA ALA A 651 -24.12 36.95 -16.49
C ALA A 651 -25.59 37.02 -16.88
#